data_AF-A0A8C5WJL6-F1
#
_entry.id   AF-A0A8C5WJL6-F1
#
_cell.length_a   1.000
_cell.length_b   1.000
_cell.length_c   1.000
_cell.angle_alpha   90.00
_cell.angle_beta   90.00
_cell.angle_gamma   90.00
#
_symmetry.space_group_name_H-M   'P 1'
#
loop_
_entity.id
_entity.type
_entity.pdbx_description
1 polymer ?
#
loop_
_entity_poly.entity_id
_entity_poly.type
_entity_poly.pdbx_seq_one_letter_code
_entity_poly.pdbx_strand_id
1 'polypeptide(L)'
;MIRAPAALLLCLLACCSSNAKTPQEHNAGVQEVTLKVQISDASTHQPLSDAVLEVFANQVPAASGTTRADGTALIKLQYRLGSQLIVTATKHAYVPNSAPWRPLRLPVFSSLSLGLLPERSATLMVYDDVVQIVSGFQGTRLQPRVHFERRALDLPGNSTYKDLAAFLTAASTPGEVDSFPYLQGSDGNATGNSTRYDLTPVTAVSIHLLNSDGTDIPVNGPIFVTVPLPTHSNLKHNAHVPAWRFDKKHGTWLKSSLGIIEQEGNQLTWTYIAPQMGYWVAAMSPSSPDPVVTQDIATYHTVFLLAILGGMAFILLVLLCLLLYYCRSPAGDLGAKKKKKKQKRKKEKPNSGGAKSDSASDSQEIRTQQPSKVSENPAIPMQKLQDIQRAMELLSACQGPAKNLDEASKRKYQFWDTQPVPKLNEIITCHGPIEPDKDNIRQEPYSLPQGFMWDTLDMSNAEVLKELYTLLNENYVEDDDNMFRFDYSPEFLQWALRPPGWLSQWHCGVRVSSNKKLVGFISAVPANIRIYEKVKKMVEINFLCVHKKLRSKRVAPVLIREITRRVNIEGIFQAVYTAGVVLPKPVSTCRYWHRSLNPRKLVEVKFSHLSRNMTLQRTMKLYRLSDSPKTAGLRQMERKDLSMVKQLLNDYLSQFNLAPVMDEEEILHWFLPQENIIDSFVVESSSGTLTDFLSFYTLPSTVMHHPVHKTLKAAYSFYNIHTETPLLDLMNDALIIAKLKGFDVFNALDLMENKSFLEKLKFGIGDGNLQYYLFNWRCPAMESEKVGLVLQ
;
A
#
# COMPACT_ATOMS: atom_id res chain seq x y z
N MET A 1 -3.29 41.32 56.64
CA MET A 1 -2.07 42.04 56.17
C MET A 1 -1.04 40.96 55.85
N ILE A 2 -0.78 40.60 54.58
CA ILE A 2 0.06 41.27 53.56
C ILE A 2 1.56 40.92 53.70
N ARG A 3 2.07 40.10 52.75
CA ARG A 3 3.46 39.96 52.22
C ARG A 3 4.60 39.60 53.21
N ALA A 4 5.76 39.05 52.81
CA ALA A 4 6.21 38.14 51.72
C ALA A 4 7.75 37.91 51.93
N PRO A 5 8.34 36.72 51.67
CA PRO A 5 9.80 36.54 51.76
C PRO A 5 10.47 36.35 50.38
N ALA A 6 11.47 37.20 50.08
CA ALA A 6 12.25 37.17 48.83
C ALA A 6 13.69 36.62 48.99
N ALA A 7 13.95 35.86 50.06
CA ALA A 7 15.32 35.54 50.50
C ALA A 7 15.91 34.21 49.96
N LEU A 8 15.10 33.29 49.41
CA LEU A 8 15.57 31.94 49.07
C LEU A 8 16.21 31.80 47.67
N LEU A 9 16.14 32.84 46.83
CA LEU A 9 16.57 32.77 45.41
C LEU A 9 18.08 33.06 45.20
N LEU A 10 18.79 33.55 46.22
CA LEU A 10 20.15 34.09 46.07
C LEU A 10 21.30 33.10 46.35
N CYS A 11 21.03 31.95 46.99
CA CYS A 11 22.09 30.97 47.30
C CYS A 11 22.38 29.95 46.17
N LEU A 12 21.59 29.91 45.09
CA LEU A 12 21.76 28.94 43.99
C LEU A 12 22.61 29.45 42.81
N LEU A 13 23.11 30.69 42.86
CA LEU A 13 23.83 31.33 41.75
C LEU A 13 25.36 31.41 41.93
N ALA A 14 25.94 30.89 43.02
CA ALA A 14 27.33 31.16 43.40
C ALA A 14 28.34 30.00 43.22
N CYS A 15 27.93 28.77 42.87
CA CYS A 15 28.81 27.59 42.89
C CYS A 15 29.08 26.92 41.52
N CYS A 16 28.87 27.60 40.40
CA CYS A 16 29.13 27.05 39.05
C CYS A 16 29.98 27.98 38.16
N SER A 17 31.19 28.31 38.62
CA SER A 17 32.17 29.12 37.86
C SER A 17 33.53 28.42 37.72
N SER A 18 33.58 27.37 36.90
CA SER A 18 34.85 26.86 36.35
C SER A 18 34.70 26.33 34.92
N ASN A 19 35.24 27.11 33.97
CA ASN A 19 35.65 26.71 32.62
C ASN A 19 34.65 25.94 31.73
N ALA A 20 33.48 26.53 31.49
CA ALA A 20 32.84 26.38 30.18
C ALA A 20 33.40 27.46 29.23
N LYS A 21 34.22 27.07 28.25
CA LYS A 21 34.55 27.97 27.13
C LYS A 21 33.25 28.28 26.40
N THR A 22 32.88 29.55 26.34
CA THR A 22 31.81 30.03 25.47
C THR A 22 32.10 29.56 24.03
N PRO A 23 31.09 29.08 23.28
CA PRO A 23 31.20 29.04 21.84
C PRO A 23 31.29 30.50 21.41
N GLN A 24 32.50 30.93 21.08
CA GLN A 24 32.74 32.22 20.47
C GLN A 24 31.86 32.29 19.22
N GLU A 25 30.96 33.28 19.16
CA GLU A 25 30.28 33.63 17.92
C GLU A 25 31.36 34.08 16.93
N HIS A 26 31.91 33.12 16.18
CA HIS A 26 32.60 33.45 14.96
C HIS A 26 31.57 34.13 14.06
N ASN A 27 31.76 35.43 13.84
CA ASN A 27 31.24 36.15 12.69
C ASN A 27 31.22 35.19 11.51
N ALA A 28 30.00 34.86 11.03
CA ALA A 28 29.80 33.92 9.94
C ALA A 28 30.23 34.57 8.61
N GLY A 29 31.55 34.74 8.48
CA GLY A 29 32.22 35.27 7.32
C GLY A 29 31.84 34.46 6.09
N VAL A 30 31.60 35.17 5.00
CA VAL A 30 31.40 34.53 3.70
C VAL A 30 32.72 33.86 3.32
N GLN A 31 32.68 32.58 2.99
CA GLN A 31 33.88 31.79 2.70
C GLN A 31 33.77 31.15 1.31
N GLU A 32 34.88 31.10 0.57
CA GLU A 32 34.93 30.45 -0.73
C GLU A 32 34.77 28.93 -0.56
N VAL A 33 33.78 28.36 -1.24
CA VAL A 33 33.53 26.91 -1.29
C VAL A 33 33.65 26.44 -2.73
N THR A 34 34.29 25.30 -2.93
CA THR A 34 34.32 24.60 -4.22
C THR A 34 33.26 23.50 -4.23
N LEU A 35 32.29 23.62 -5.14
CA LEU A 35 31.26 22.63 -5.40
C LEU A 35 31.59 21.89 -6.71
N LYS A 36 31.80 20.58 -6.64
CA LYS A 36 31.79 19.71 -7.82
C LYS A 36 30.35 19.33 -8.14
N VAL A 37 29.90 19.57 -9.36
CA VAL A 37 28.61 19.08 -9.85
C VAL A 37 28.87 18.05 -10.94
N GLN A 38 28.29 16.86 -10.79
CA GLN A 38 28.33 15.79 -11.78
C GLN A 38 26.95 15.67 -12.43
N ILE A 39 26.90 15.81 -13.75
CA ILE A 39 25.68 15.68 -14.54
C ILE A 39 25.75 14.37 -15.34
N SER A 40 24.70 13.57 -15.21
CA SER A 40 24.50 12.38 -16.02
C SER A 40 23.10 12.34 -16.63
N ASP A 41 22.97 11.55 -17.69
CA ASP A 41 21.70 11.16 -18.26
C ASP A 41 20.91 10.30 -17.25
N ALA A 42 19.67 10.69 -16.95
CA ALA A 42 18.86 10.01 -15.93
C ALA A 42 18.43 8.58 -16.33
N SER A 43 18.46 8.24 -17.62
CA SER A 43 18.05 6.93 -18.13
C SER A 43 19.22 5.96 -18.36
N THR A 44 20.39 6.49 -18.76
CA THR A 44 21.57 5.67 -19.11
C THR A 44 22.73 5.81 -18.12
N HIS A 45 22.66 6.77 -17.19
CA HIS A 45 23.73 7.16 -16.26
C HIS A 45 25.04 7.60 -16.91
N GLN A 46 25.07 7.83 -18.23
CA GLN A 46 26.25 8.35 -18.92
C GLN A 46 26.51 9.82 -18.57
N PRO A 47 27.78 10.25 -18.45
CA PRO A 47 28.12 11.64 -18.16
C PRO A 47 27.71 12.58 -19.32
N LEU A 48 27.19 13.76 -18.99
CA LEU A 48 26.76 14.75 -19.99
C LEU A 48 27.71 15.95 -20.02
N SER A 49 28.47 16.07 -21.11
CA SER A 49 29.24 17.28 -21.43
C SER A 49 28.34 18.46 -21.79
N ASP A 50 28.88 19.68 -21.74
CA ASP A 50 28.28 20.90 -22.30
C ASP A 50 26.89 21.26 -21.72
N ALA A 51 26.56 20.72 -20.54
CA ALA A 51 25.40 21.12 -19.77
C ALA A 51 25.74 22.39 -18.98
N VAL A 52 24.84 23.38 -19.06
CA VAL A 52 24.98 24.67 -18.38
C VAL A 52 24.45 24.56 -16.96
N LEU A 53 25.26 25.00 -16.01
CA LEU A 53 24.96 25.02 -14.58
C LEU A 53 24.83 26.46 -14.10
N GLU A 54 23.77 26.74 -13.35
CA GLU A 54 23.53 28.01 -12.69
C GLU A 54 23.20 27.76 -11.21
N VAL A 55 23.87 28.49 -10.33
CA VAL A 55 23.67 28.42 -8.87
C VAL A 55 22.95 29.68 -8.42
N PHE A 56 21.72 29.54 -7.94
CA PHE A 56 20.89 30.63 -7.47
C PHE A 56 20.97 30.78 -5.95
N ALA A 57 21.30 31.97 -5.48
CA ALA A 57 21.16 32.40 -4.09
C ALA A 57 19.97 33.36 -4.00
N ASN A 58 18.88 32.94 -3.34
CA ASN A 58 17.65 33.74 -3.22
C ASN A 58 17.13 34.26 -4.58
N GLN A 59 17.00 33.38 -5.59
CA GLN A 59 16.57 33.71 -6.98
C GLN A 59 17.53 34.63 -7.76
N VAL A 60 18.66 35.05 -7.19
CA VAL A 60 19.72 35.78 -7.90
C VAL A 60 20.82 34.79 -8.32
N PRO A 61 21.28 34.80 -9.60
CA PRO A 61 22.41 33.98 -10.02
C PRO A 61 23.68 34.39 -9.27
N ALA A 62 24.28 33.45 -8.55
CA ALA A 62 25.46 33.64 -7.72
C ALA A 62 26.74 33.09 -8.35
N ALA A 63 26.64 32.03 -9.16
CA ALA A 63 27.73 31.47 -9.95
C ALA A 63 27.15 30.65 -11.12
N SER A 64 27.94 30.45 -12.17
CA SER A 64 27.61 29.55 -13.27
C SER A 64 28.83 28.71 -13.71
N GLY A 65 28.59 27.71 -14.54
CA GLY A 65 29.64 26.88 -15.13
C GLY A 65 29.08 25.96 -16.21
N THR A 66 29.97 25.21 -16.87
CA THR A 66 29.62 24.19 -17.86
C THR A 66 30.35 22.88 -17.55
N THR A 67 29.70 21.75 -17.85
CA THR A 67 30.33 20.44 -17.66
C THR A 67 31.35 20.12 -18.73
N ARG A 68 32.45 19.49 -18.30
CA ARG A 68 33.52 18.96 -19.16
C ARG A 68 33.07 17.64 -19.79
N ALA A 69 33.93 17.06 -20.63
CA ALA A 69 33.69 15.77 -21.28
C ALA A 69 33.42 14.60 -20.30
N ASP A 70 33.87 14.70 -19.05
CA ASP A 70 33.60 13.72 -17.98
C ASP A 70 32.26 13.94 -17.26
N GLY A 71 31.43 14.88 -17.73
CA GLY A 71 30.16 15.26 -17.13
C GLY A 71 30.31 16.08 -15.84
N THR A 72 31.50 16.59 -15.52
CA THR A 72 31.73 17.33 -14.26
C THR A 72 32.02 18.81 -14.47
N ALA A 73 31.54 19.64 -13.55
CA ALA A 73 31.87 21.04 -13.42
C ALA A 73 32.37 21.33 -12.00
N LEU A 74 33.27 22.31 -11.88
CA LEU A 74 33.79 22.81 -10.59
C LEU A 74 33.39 24.27 -10.47
N ILE A 75 32.46 24.56 -9.57
CA ILE A 75 31.94 25.90 -9.33
C ILE A 75 32.54 26.42 -8.01
N LYS A 76 33.24 27.54 -8.08
CA LYS A 76 33.73 28.29 -6.92
C LYS A 76 32.75 29.39 -6.60
N LEU A 77 32.28 29.44 -5.36
CA LEU A 77 31.29 30.43 -4.95
C LEU A 77 31.48 30.87 -3.50
N GLN A 78 31.07 32.10 -3.22
CA GLN A 78 31.15 32.71 -1.90
C GLN A 78 29.91 32.34 -1.08
N TYR A 79 30.07 31.48 -0.07
CA TYR A 79 28.96 30.91 0.70
C TYR A 79 28.90 31.44 2.13
N ARG A 80 27.69 31.72 2.61
CA ARG A 80 27.39 32.01 4.02
C ARG A 80 26.69 30.82 4.65
N LEU A 81 27.22 30.30 5.76
CA LEU A 81 26.65 29.15 6.45
C LEU A 81 25.17 29.37 6.80
N GLY A 82 24.31 28.43 6.43
CA GLY A 82 22.88 28.46 6.70
C GLY A 82 22.02 28.98 5.54
N SER A 83 22.59 29.69 4.56
CA SER A 83 21.93 30.06 3.30
C SER A 83 21.60 28.82 2.46
N GLN A 84 20.47 28.84 1.75
CA GLN A 84 20.10 27.79 0.79
C GLN A 84 20.42 28.26 -0.63
N LEU A 85 21.19 27.45 -1.37
CA LEU A 85 21.40 27.62 -2.80
C LEU A 85 20.54 26.62 -3.57
N ILE A 86 20.11 26.97 -4.77
CA ILE A 86 19.53 26.03 -5.74
C ILE A 86 20.54 25.88 -6.89
N VAL A 87 20.97 24.66 -7.16
CA VAL A 87 21.88 24.36 -8.28
C VAL A 87 21.04 23.78 -9.41
N THR A 88 20.93 24.51 -10.52
CA THR A 88 20.13 24.15 -11.69
C THR A 88 21.04 23.73 -12.83
N ALA A 89 20.75 22.59 -13.44
CA ALA A 89 21.38 22.07 -14.64
C ALA A 89 20.41 22.16 -15.83
N THR A 90 20.92 22.59 -16.98
CA THR A 90 20.18 22.66 -18.25
C THR A 90 21.04 22.13 -19.40
N LYS A 91 20.42 21.41 -20.35
CA LYS A 91 21.05 20.99 -21.60
C LYS A 91 19.98 20.93 -22.69
N HIS A 92 20.36 21.23 -23.93
CA HIS A 92 19.44 21.12 -25.08
C HIS A 92 18.93 19.67 -25.24
N ALA A 93 17.64 19.50 -25.56
CA ALA A 93 16.93 18.22 -25.61
C ALA A 93 16.85 17.43 -24.29
N TYR A 94 17.04 18.10 -23.15
CA TYR A 94 16.88 17.54 -21.81
C TYR A 94 15.98 18.44 -20.95
N VAL A 95 15.13 17.83 -20.13
CA VAL A 95 14.36 18.53 -19.09
C VAL A 95 15.36 19.07 -18.05
N PRO A 96 15.33 20.38 -17.72
CA PRO A 96 16.11 20.94 -16.63
C PRO A 96 15.88 20.20 -15.32
N ASN A 97 16.92 20.08 -14.50
CA ASN A 97 16.79 19.57 -13.14
C ASN A 97 17.54 20.49 -12.17
N SER A 98 17.10 20.58 -10.93
CA SER A 98 17.78 21.35 -9.90
C SER A 98 17.71 20.68 -8.54
N ALA A 99 18.71 20.95 -7.68
CA ALA A 99 18.72 20.44 -6.31
C ALA A 99 19.10 21.53 -5.29
N PRO A 100 18.52 21.48 -4.08
CA PRO A 100 18.88 22.39 -3.00
C PRO A 100 20.22 22.00 -2.36
N TRP A 101 21.13 22.95 -2.24
CA TRP A 101 22.40 22.79 -1.54
C TRP A 101 22.44 23.68 -0.30
N ARG A 102 22.45 23.04 0.88
CA ARG A 102 22.48 23.70 2.20
C ARG A 102 23.27 22.87 3.21
N PRO A 103 24.62 22.93 3.19
CA PRO A 103 25.45 22.16 4.10
C PRO A 103 25.31 22.64 5.56
N LEU A 104 25.27 21.70 6.51
CA LEU A 104 25.14 21.97 7.96
C LEU A 104 26.42 22.53 8.61
N ARG A 105 27.56 22.42 7.92
CA ARG A 105 28.88 22.96 8.29
C ARG A 105 29.58 23.38 7.01
N LEU A 106 30.44 24.41 7.06
CA LEU A 106 31.17 24.87 5.87
C LEU A 106 32.08 23.74 5.33
N PRO A 107 31.84 23.23 4.11
CA PRO A 107 32.64 22.16 3.54
C PRO A 107 33.81 22.75 2.74
N VAL A 108 35.03 22.24 2.93
CA VAL A 108 36.19 22.59 2.10
C VAL A 108 35.98 22.13 0.65
N PHE A 109 35.27 21.01 0.47
CA PHE A 109 34.86 20.45 -0.80
C PHE A 109 33.48 19.81 -0.65
N SER A 110 32.60 19.99 -1.64
CA SER A 110 31.30 19.34 -1.72
C SER A 110 31.08 18.79 -3.12
N SER A 111 30.39 17.65 -3.24
CA SER A 111 30.02 17.05 -4.52
C SER A 111 28.51 16.85 -4.57
N LEU A 112 27.89 17.26 -5.68
CA LEU A 112 26.47 17.12 -5.97
C LEU A 112 26.31 16.37 -7.30
N SER A 113 25.31 15.49 -7.39
CA SER A 113 24.99 14.78 -8.63
C SER A 113 23.57 15.16 -9.09
N LEU A 114 23.41 15.44 -10.37
CA LEU A 114 22.13 15.78 -11.01
C LEU A 114 21.89 14.88 -12.22
N GLY A 115 20.72 14.26 -12.30
CA GLY A 115 20.27 13.51 -13.48
C GLY A 115 19.40 14.39 -14.36
N LEU A 116 19.73 14.50 -15.65
CA LEU A 116 18.87 15.17 -16.65
C LEU A 116 18.08 14.12 -17.43
N LEU A 117 16.77 14.33 -17.56
CA LEU A 117 15.88 13.44 -18.31
C LEU A 117 15.83 13.85 -19.79
N PRO A 118 16.13 12.95 -20.75
CA PRO A 118 15.96 13.25 -22.18
C PRO A 118 14.52 13.62 -22.52
N GLU A 119 14.32 14.65 -23.34
CA GLU A 119 13.00 15.02 -23.81
C GLU A 119 12.48 14.04 -24.88
N ARG A 120 11.23 13.63 -24.75
CA ARG A 120 10.59 12.68 -25.66
C ARG A 120 10.02 13.42 -26.87
N SER A 121 10.46 13.02 -28.06
CA SER A 121 9.84 13.45 -29.32
C SER A 121 8.37 13.04 -29.35
N ALA A 122 7.54 13.94 -29.88
CA ALA A 122 6.09 13.80 -29.92
C ALA A 122 5.56 13.86 -31.35
N THR A 123 4.42 13.21 -31.57
CA THR A 123 3.74 13.22 -32.88
C THR A 123 3.05 14.57 -33.06
N LEU A 124 3.55 15.39 -34.00
CA LEU A 124 2.94 16.64 -34.43
C LEU A 124 1.92 16.36 -35.55
N MET A 125 0.69 16.80 -35.36
CA MET A 125 -0.39 16.74 -36.35
C MET A 125 -0.93 18.15 -36.56
N VAL A 126 -0.95 18.60 -37.83
CA VAL A 126 -1.44 19.93 -38.21
C VAL A 126 -2.67 19.74 -39.09
N TYR A 127 -3.83 20.13 -38.57
CA TYR A 127 -5.11 20.16 -39.29
C TYR A 127 -5.40 21.61 -39.79
N ASP A 128 -6.45 21.79 -40.58
CA ASP A 128 -6.77 23.10 -41.17
C ASP A 128 -7.03 24.20 -40.12
N ASP A 129 -7.57 23.82 -38.97
CA ASP A 129 -8.00 24.66 -37.84
C ASP A 129 -7.13 24.50 -36.57
N VAL A 130 -6.66 23.29 -36.26
CA VAL A 130 -5.99 22.93 -35.00
C VAL A 130 -4.63 22.26 -35.22
N VAL A 131 -3.67 22.57 -34.36
CA VAL A 131 -2.41 21.82 -34.19
C VAL A 131 -2.51 20.95 -32.95
N GLN A 132 -2.12 19.68 -33.05
CA GLN A 132 -2.14 18.70 -31.97
C GLN A 132 -0.76 18.04 -31.82
N ILE A 133 -0.28 17.95 -30.58
CA ILE A 133 0.96 17.28 -30.19
C ILE A 133 0.60 16.13 -29.25
N VAL A 134 1.03 14.89 -29.55
CA VAL A 134 0.71 13.69 -28.76
C VAL A 134 1.95 12.87 -28.44
N SER A 135 2.08 12.44 -27.19
CA SER A 135 3.20 11.63 -26.70
C SER A 135 3.04 10.14 -27.05
N GLY A 136 3.65 9.70 -28.17
CA GLY A 136 3.88 8.29 -28.49
C GLY A 136 3.00 7.70 -29.62
N PHE A 137 3.16 6.40 -29.85
CA PHE A 137 2.36 5.64 -30.82
C PHE A 137 0.95 5.36 -30.27
N GLN A 138 -0.08 5.47 -31.11
CA GLN A 138 -1.48 5.28 -30.71
C GLN A 138 -1.73 3.87 -30.14
N GLY A 139 -2.24 3.80 -28.92
CA GLY A 139 -2.50 2.55 -28.19
C GLY A 139 -3.56 2.74 -27.10
N THR A 140 -3.92 1.66 -26.39
CA THR A 140 -5.10 1.60 -25.49
C THR A 140 -4.98 2.33 -24.15
N ARG A 141 -4.05 3.26 -23.98
CA ARG A 141 -3.94 4.15 -22.82
C ARG A 141 -4.15 5.60 -23.26
N LEU A 142 -4.82 6.41 -22.45
CA LEU A 142 -4.86 7.86 -22.64
C LEU A 142 -3.42 8.39 -22.62
N GLN A 143 -3.10 9.26 -23.57
CA GLN A 143 -1.77 9.85 -23.75
C GLN A 143 -1.79 11.33 -23.38
N PRO A 144 -0.67 11.88 -22.87
CA PRO A 144 -0.47 13.31 -22.81
C PRO A 144 -0.69 13.92 -24.20
N ARG A 145 -1.59 14.90 -24.28
CA ARG A 145 -1.92 15.62 -25.51
C ARG A 145 -1.92 17.13 -25.26
N VAL A 146 -1.46 17.87 -26.25
CA VAL A 146 -1.50 19.33 -26.28
C VAL A 146 -2.16 19.76 -27.57
N HIS A 147 -3.02 20.77 -27.55
CA HIS A 147 -3.58 21.34 -28.77
C HIS A 147 -3.80 22.85 -28.67
N PHE A 148 -3.76 23.52 -29.82
CA PHE A 148 -3.97 24.96 -29.98
C PHE A 148 -4.44 25.25 -31.41
N GLU A 149 -5.04 26.42 -31.64
CA GLU A 149 -5.51 26.80 -32.98
C GLU A 149 -4.32 27.03 -33.93
N ARG A 150 -4.39 26.55 -35.17
CA ARG A 150 -3.28 26.69 -36.14
C ARG A 150 -2.91 28.15 -36.43
N ARG A 151 -3.90 29.06 -36.35
CA ARG A 151 -3.70 30.52 -36.49
C ARG A 151 -2.90 31.17 -35.36
N ALA A 152 -2.65 30.46 -34.26
CA ALA A 152 -1.79 30.93 -33.17
C ALA A 152 -0.29 30.65 -33.44
N LEU A 153 0.06 29.98 -34.53
CA LEU A 153 1.45 29.69 -34.90
C LEU A 153 1.96 30.67 -35.97
N ASP A 154 2.71 31.68 -35.53
CA ASP A 154 3.39 32.62 -36.43
C ASP A 154 4.76 32.04 -36.85
N LEU A 155 4.78 31.39 -38.02
CA LEU A 155 6.02 30.86 -38.59
C LEU A 155 6.89 31.96 -39.21
N PRO A 156 8.21 32.00 -38.92
CA PRO A 156 9.17 32.79 -39.69
C PRO A 156 9.04 32.52 -41.19
N GLY A 157 9.15 33.56 -42.03
CA GLY A 157 8.83 33.47 -43.47
C GLY A 157 9.64 32.46 -44.32
N ASN A 158 10.66 31.83 -43.74
CA ASN A 158 11.48 30.80 -44.39
C ASN A 158 11.20 29.37 -43.86
N SER A 159 10.36 29.19 -42.83
CA SER A 159 10.06 27.87 -42.26
C SER A 159 8.66 27.36 -42.62
N THR A 160 8.54 26.04 -42.79
CA THR A 160 7.28 25.37 -43.07
C THR A 160 6.89 24.45 -41.91
N TYR A 161 5.63 24.02 -41.87
CA TYR A 161 5.17 23.04 -40.87
C TYR A 161 5.94 21.70 -40.90
N LYS A 162 6.69 21.40 -41.97
CA LYS A 162 7.51 20.18 -42.09
C LYS A 162 8.84 20.28 -41.35
N ASP A 163 9.29 21.49 -41.07
CA ASP A 163 10.59 21.79 -40.45
C ASP A 163 10.47 21.83 -38.91
N LEU A 164 9.30 21.45 -38.38
CA LEU A 164 8.94 21.54 -36.97
C LEU A 164 9.14 20.21 -36.24
N ALA A 165 9.85 20.26 -35.11
CA ALA A 165 10.00 19.14 -34.19
C ALA A 165 9.24 19.44 -32.87
N ALA A 166 8.28 18.58 -32.53
CA ALA A 166 7.55 18.68 -31.27
C ALA A 166 8.13 17.73 -30.21
N PHE A 167 8.22 18.21 -28.97
CA PHE A 167 8.64 17.43 -27.80
C PHE A 167 7.58 17.56 -26.71
N LEU A 168 7.18 16.42 -26.13
CA LEU A 168 6.17 16.34 -25.08
C LEU A 168 6.58 15.29 -24.06
N THR A 169 7.08 15.74 -22.91
CA THR A 169 7.55 14.87 -21.82
C THR A 169 6.67 15.11 -20.61
N ALA A 170 5.79 14.15 -20.28
CA ALA A 170 4.95 14.22 -19.08
C ALA A 170 5.44 13.22 -18.02
N ALA A 171 5.33 13.64 -16.76
CA ALA A 171 5.61 12.86 -15.57
C ALA A 171 4.35 12.85 -14.69
N SER A 172 3.84 11.65 -14.38
CA SER A 172 2.61 11.49 -13.60
C SER A 172 2.85 10.76 -12.27
N THR A 173 4.00 10.11 -12.10
CA THR A 173 4.38 9.47 -10.83
C THR A 173 5.39 10.32 -10.05
N PRO A 174 5.46 10.24 -8.70
CA PRO A 174 6.38 11.05 -7.90
C PRO A 174 7.85 10.96 -8.35
N GLY A 175 8.36 9.75 -8.60
CA GLY A 175 9.75 9.54 -9.04
C GLY A 175 10.05 10.04 -10.46
N GLU A 176 9.05 10.15 -11.34
CA GLU A 176 9.22 10.84 -12.63
C GLU A 176 9.25 12.37 -12.45
N VAL A 177 8.46 12.91 -11.51
CA VAL A 177 8.45 14.34 -11.22
C VAL A 177 9.73 14.79 -10.50
N ASP A 178 10.39 13.91 -9.74
CA ASP A 178 11.74 14.15 -9.19
C ASP A 178 12.83 14.34 -10.27
N SER A 179 12.50 14.11 -11.55
CA SER A 179 13.38 14.42 -12.70
C SER A 179 13.18 15.84 -13.26
N PHE A 180 12.20 16.60 -12.76
CA PHE A 180 11.97 18.02 -13.05
C PHE A 180 12.63 18.91 -11.99
N PRO A 181 12.75 20.24 -12.20
CA PRO A 181 13.41 21.13 -11.24
C PRO A 181 12.80 21.12 -9.85
N TYR A 182 13.63 21.21 -8.81
CA TYR A 182 13.23 21.21 -7.40
C TYR A 182 12.02 22.11 -7.14
N LEU A 183 11.02 21.52 -6.48
CA LEU A 183 9.65 22.04 -6.40
C LEU A 183 9.48 23.14 -5.36
N GLN A 184 10.22 24.24 -5.51
CA GLN A 184 10.07 25.46 -4.73
C GLN A 184 9.34 26.54 -5.54
N GLY A 185 8.16 26.90 -5.06
CA GLY A 185 7.25 27.88 -5.65
C GLY A 185 7.39 29.28 -5.06
N SER A 186 7.08 30.28 -5.89
CA SER A 186 6.96 31.69 -5.52
C SER A 186 5.76 32.32 -6.23
N ASP A 187 5.03 33.22 -5.54
CA ASP A 187 3.84 33.89 -6.09
C ASP A 187 4.14 34.96 -7.15
N GLY A 188 5.42 35.25 -7.44
CA GLY A 188 5.87 36.19 -8.49
C GLY A 188 5.65 37.69 -8.20
N ASN A 189 4.62 38.03 -7.43
CA ASN A 189 4.21 39.40 -7.10
C ASN A 189 4.57 39.81 -5.66
N ALA A 190 5.86 39.99 -5.35
CA ALA A 190 6.27 40.68 -4.12
C ALA A 190 7.67 41.31 -4.22
N THR A 191 7.72 42.65 -4.23
CA THR A 191 8.94 43.39 -3.89
C THR A 191 9.35 43.10 -2.44
N GLY A 192 10.48 42.41 -2.25
CA GLY A 192 11.25 42.43 -1.00
C GLY A 192 10.96 41.34 0.04
N ASN A 193 9.88 40.55 -0.06
CA ASN A 193 9.66 39.43 0.88
C ASN A 193 8.79 38.30 0.28
N SER A 194 9.24 37.68 -0.81
CA SER A 194 8.53 36.58 -1.47
C SER A 194 8.39 35.37 -0.55
N THR A 195 7.16 35.01 -0.19
CA THR A 195 6.84 33.71 0.42
C THR A 195 7.28 32.59 -0.50
N ARG A 196 8.02 31.62 0.06
CA ARG A 196 8.41 30.39 -0.65
C ARG A 196 7.51 29.26 -0.19
N TYR A 197 7.03 28.50 -1.15
CA TYR A 197 6.20 27.33 -0.91
C TYR A 197 6.98 26.09 -1.35
N ASP A 198 7.19 25.14 -0.45
CA ASP A 198 7.57 23.79 -0.85
C ASP A 198 6.30 23.15 -1.44
N LEU A 199 6.35 22.82 -2.73
CA LEU A 199 5.19 22.37 -3.49
C LEU A 199 5.06 20.86 -3.45
N THR A 200 3.84 20.36 -3.24
CA THR A 200 3.51 18.93 -3.35
C THR A 200 3.05 18.65 -4.78
N PRO A 201 3.81 17.89 -5.60
CA PRO A 201 3.50 17.68 -7.00
C PRO A 201 2.31 16.75 -7.21
N VAL A 202 1.61 16.95 -8.31
CA VAL A 202 0.58 16.07 -8.86
C VAL A 202 1.04 15.49 -10.19
N THR A 203 1.52 16.34 -11.10
CA THR A 203 2.06 15.94 -12.41
C THR A 203 2.91 17.08 -12.97
N ALA A 204 3.93 16.77 -13.78
CA ALA A 204 4.75 17.74 -14.49
C ALA A 204 4.76 17.46 -16.00
N VAL A 205 4.98 18.50 -16.81
CA VAL A 205 5.03 18.40 -18.27
C VAL A 205 6.01 19.41 -18.86
N SER A 206 6.83 18.94 -19.80
CA SER A 206 7.64 19.77 -20.70
C SER A 206 7.00 19.75 -22.09
N ILE A 207 6.81 20.92 -22.68
CA ILE A 207 6.19 21.11 -24.00
C ILE A 207 7.07 22.07 -24.81
N HIS A 208 7.67 21.58 -25.89
CA HIS A 208 8.49 22.38 -26.80
C HIS A 208 8.10 22.14 -28.26
N LEU A 209 8.21 23.19 -29.06
CA LEU A 209 8.04 23.16 -30.51
C LEU A 209 9.22 23.92 -31.12
N LEU A 210 10.15 23.17 -31.70
CA LEU A 210 11.41 23.68 -32.22
C LEU A 210 11.36 23.76 -33.75
N ASN A 211 11.98 24.79 -34.32
CA ASN A 211 12.34 24.81 -35.74
C ASN A 211 13.52 23.86 -36.02
N SER A 212 13.79 23.60 -37.29
CA SER A 212 14.98 22.90 -37.79
C SER A 212 16.31 23.43 -37.23
N ASP A 213 16.40 24.75 -37.00
CA ASP A 213 17.56 25.42 -36.37
C ASP A 213 17.64 25.25 -34.82
N GLY A 214 16.71 24.50 -34.21
CA GLY A 214 16.64 24.28 -32.75
C GLY A 214 16.02 25.43 -31.94
N THR A 215 15.50 26.47 -32.59
CA THR A 215 14.85 27.61 -31.92
C THR A 215 13.41 27.30 -31.51
N ASP A 216 13.04 27.60 -30.27
CA ASP A 216 11.64 27.57 -29.80
C ASP A 216 10.73 28.51 -30.63
N ILE A 217 9.57 28.01 -31.05
CA ILE A 217 8.55 28.80 -31.76
C ILE A 217 7.44 29.23 -30.79
N PRO A 218 7.14 30.54 -30.69
CA PRO A 218 6.06 31.03 -29.84
C PRO A 218 4.68 30.63 -30.39
N VAL A 219 3.75 30.36 -29.49
CA VAL A 219 2.33 30.13 -29.82
C VAL A 219 1.51 31.26 -29.20
N ASN A 220 0.93 32.09 -30.07
CA ASN A 220 0.20 33.30 -29.73
C ASN A 220 -1.30 32.99 -29.50
N GLY A 221 -1.59 32.15 -28.50
CA GLY A 221 -2.95 31.72 -28.20
C GLY A 221 -3.06 30.75 -27.00
N PRO A 222 -4.27 30.34 -26.61
CA PRO A 222 -4.47 29.39 -25.53
C PRO A 222 -3.96 27.99 -25.92
N ILE A 223 -3.08 27.42 -25.11
CA ILE A 223 -2.52 26.08 -25.31
C ILE A 223 -3.21 25.12 -24.35
N PHE A 224 -4.04 24.23 -24.87
CA PHE A 224 -4.80 23.25 -24.08
C PHE A 224 -3.94 22.03 -23.83
N VAL A 225 -3.55 21.82 -22.58
CA VAL A 225 -2.72 20.73 -22.10
C VAL A 225 -3.60 19.72 -21.36
N THR A 226 -3.50 18.44 -21.72
CA THR A 226 -4.15 17.33 -21.01
C THR A 226 -3.11 16.30 -20.60
N VAL A 227 -2.97 16.05 -19.29
CA VAL A 227 -2.05 15.03 -18.76
C VAL A 227 -2.82 13.97 -17.97
N PRO A 228 -2.78 12.69 -18.37
CA PRO A 228 -3.40 11.60 -17.61
C PRO A 228 -2.70 11.37 -16.27
N LEU A 229 -3.48 11.33 -15.19
CA LEU A 229 -3.00 11.09 -13.83
C LEU A 229 -2.96 9.59 -13.49
N PRO A 230 -2.21 9.17 -12.45
CA PRO A 230 -2.21 7.79 -12.00
C PRO A 230 -3.57 7.39 -11.40
N THR A 231 -3.91 6.11 -11.51
CA THR A 231 -5.17 5.54 -10.96
C THR A 231 -5.30 5.62 -9.43
N HIS A 232 -4.25 6.02 -8.73
CA HIS A 232 -4.18 6.14 -7.27
C HIS A 232 -4.11 7.61 -6.79
N SER A 233 -4.39 8.60 -7.65
CA SER A 233 -4.41 10.01 -7.22
C SER A 233 -5.53 10.25 -6.21
N ASN A 234 -5.22 10.82 -5.04
CA ASN A 234 -6.20 11.22 -4.01
C ASN A 234 -7.09 12.41 -4.43
N LEU A 235 -6.96 12.89 -5.66
CA LEU A 235 -7.73 14.01 -6.21
C LEU A 235 -9.12 13.56 -6.66
N LYS A 236 -10.10 14.43 -6.50
CA LYS A 236 -11.48 14.21 -6.94
C LYS A 236 -11.69 14.87 -8.30
N HIS A 237 -12.66 14.36 -9.07
CA HIS A 237 -13.15 15.05 -10.26
C HIS A 237 -13.66 16.46 -9.89
N ASN A 238 -13.40 17.44 -10.76
CA ASN A 238 -13.63 18.88 -10.58
C ASN A 238 -12.83 19.51 -9.42
N ALA A 239 -11.77 18.86 -8.93
CA ALA A 239 -10.78 19.54 -8.11
C ALA A 239 -9.98 20.55 -8.95
N HIS A 240 -9.67 21.71 -8.36
CA HIS A 240 -8.76 22.68 -8.94
C HIS A 240 -7.35 22.49 -8.37
N VAL A 241 -6.34 22.43 -9.24
CA VAL A 241 -4.93 22.28 -8.86
C VAL A 241 -4.13 23.45 -9.44
N PRO A 242 -3.38 24.22 -8.64
CA PRO A 242 -2.55 25.30 -9.14
C PRO A 242 -1.48 24.80 -10.13
N ALA A 243 -1.40 25.47 -11.28
CA ALA A 243 -0.31 25.29 -12.23
C ALA A 243 0.84 26.25 -11.87
N TRP A 244 2.07 25.77 -11.99
CA TRP A 244 3.28 26.55 -11.81
C TRP A 244 4.17 26.41 -13.04
N ARG A 245 4.80 27.49 -13.47
CA ARG A 245 5.74 27.53 -14.60
C ARG A 245 7.18 27.59 -14.08
N PHE A 246 8.09 26.80 -14.62
CA PHE A 246 9.50 26.97 -14.31
C PHE A 246 10.05 28.22 -14.99
N ASP A 247 10.73 29.08 -14.23
CA ASP A 247 11.47 30.21 -14.78
C ASP A 247 12.97 29.96 -14.73
N LYS A 248 13.55 29.65 -15.89
CA LYS A 248 14.99 29.43 -16.07
C LYS A 248 15.82 30.60 -15.52
N LYS A 249 15.36 31.85 -15.68
CA LYS A 249 16.10 33.06 -15.27
C LYS A 249 16.30 33.18 -13.75
N HIS A 250 15.41 32.58 -12.96
CA HIS A 250 15.39 32.74 -11.50
C HIS A 250 15.48 31.39 -10.76
N GLY A 251 15.55 30.26 -11.48
CA GLY A 251 15.67 28.91 -10.94
C GLY A 251 14.49 28.48 -10.06
N THR A 252 13.29 29.05 -10.27
CA THR A 252 12.14 28.93 -9.37
C THR A 252 10.86 28.61 -10.14
N TRP A 253 9.90 27.97 -9.48
CA TRP A 253 8.55 27.81 -10.01
C TRP A 253 7.72 29.07 -9.71
N LEU A 254 7.10 29.65 -10.73
CA LEU A 254 6.20 30.80 -10.63
C LEU A 254 4.75 30.34 -10.72
N LYS A 255 3.92 30.78 -9.78
CA LYS A 255 2.49 30.46 -9.76
C LYS A 255 1.77 31.03 -10.97
N SER A 256 0.83 30.28 -11.52
CA SER A 256 -0.02 30.70 -12.63
C SER A 256 -1.50 30.45 -12.29
N SER A 257 -2.32 30.18 -13.30
CA SER A 257 -3.74 29.85 -13.17
C SER A 257 -3.99 28.43 -12.60
N LEU A 258 -5.25 28.15 -12.27
CA LEU A 258 -5.70 26.83 -11.83
C LEU A 258 -5.97 25.93 -13.05
N GLY A 259 -5.48 24.69 -13.02
CA GLY A 259 -5.98 23.61 -13.86
C GLY A 259 -7.10 22.83 -13.17
N ILE A 260 -7.80 21.99 -13.93
CA ILE A 260 -8.99 21.24 -13.50
C ILE A 260 -8.71 19.74 -13.59
N ILE A 261 -9.32 18.95 -12.69
CA ILE A 261 -9.28 17.48 -12.76
C ILE A 261 -10.55 16.95 -13.45
N GLU A 262 -10.42 16.58 -14.71
CA GLU A 262 -11.49 16.01 -15.53
C GLU A 262 -11.42 14.48 -15.56
N GLN A 263 -12.58 13.82 -15.57
CA GLN A 263 -12.67 12.36 -15.65
C GLN A 263 -12.95 11.91 -17.08
N GLU A 264 -11.92 11.42 -17.78
CA GLU A 264 -12.04 10.87 -19.13
C GLU A 264 -12.17 9.33 -19.02
N GLY A 265 -13.42 8.87 -18.90
CA GLY A 265 -13.75 7.46 -18.67
C GLY A 265 -13.40 6.99 -17.25
N ASN A 266 -12.46 6.05 -17.13
CA ASN A 266 -12.03 5.46 -15.85
C ASN A 266 -10.73 6.09 -15.29
N GLN A 267 -10.19 7.12 -15.95
CA GLN A 267 -8.94 7.77 -15.55
C GLN A 267 -9.16 9.27 -15.33
N LEU A 268 -8.52 9.81 -14.30
CA LEU A 268 -8.48 11.25 -14.07
C LEU A 268 -7.40 11.89 -14.95
N THR A 269 -7.69 13.05 -15.49
CA THR A 269 -6.80 13.86 -16.32
C THR A 269 -6.71 15.25 -15.72
N TRP A 270 -5.52 15.83 -15.74
CA TRP A 270 -5.33 17.25 -15.44
C TRP A 270 -5.43 18.03 -16.75
N THR A 271 -6.41 18.93 -16.83
CA THR A 271 -6.59 19.86 -17.95
C THR A 271 -6.14 21.25 -17.54
N TYR A 272 -5.35 21.90 -18.40
CA TYR A 272 -4.80 23.22 -18.13
C TYR A 272 -4.67 24.04 -19.41
N ILE A 273 -4.99 25.33 -19.33
CA ILE A 273 -4.81 26.28 -20.43
C ILE A 273 -3.52 27.04 -20.14
N ALA A 274 -2.43 26.60 -20.77
CA ALA A 274 -1.14 27.25 -20.67
C ALA A 274 -1.09 28.51 -21.56
N PRO A 275 -0.57 29.64 -21.06
CA PRO A 275 -0.40 30.86 -21.85
C PRO A 275 0.83 30.81 -22.78
N GLN A 276 1.75 29.86 -22.59
CA GLN A 276 2.95 29.67 -23.42
C GLN A 276 3.56 28.28 -23.23
N MET A 277 4.41 27.88 -24.19
CA MET A 277 5.19 26.64 -24.13
C MET A 277 6.25 26.65 -23.01
N GLY A 278 6.84 25.48 -22.72
CA GLY A 278 7.85 25.28 -21.68
C GLY A 278 7.45 24.26 -20.61
N TYR A 279 8.03 24.42 -19.41
CA TYR A 279 7.91 23.47 -18.29
C TYR A 279 6.85 23.92 -17.29
N TRP A 280 5.90 23.04 -17.03
CA TRP A 280 4.75 23.25 -16.17
C TRP A 280 4.60 22.12 -15.15
N VAL A 281 4.17 22.45 -13.93
CA VAL A 281 3.83 21.46 -12.89
C VAL A 281 2.50 21.82 -12.24
N ALA A 282 1.63 20.82 -12.12
CA ALA A 282 0.44 20.88 -11.28
C ALA A 282 0.88 20.55 -9.85
N ALA A 283 0.76 21.47 -8.90
CA ALA A 283 1.23 21.26 -7.54
C ALA A 283 0.47 22.06 -6.48
N MET A 284 0.28 21.44 -5.32
CA MET A 284 -0.37 22.04 -4.16
C MET A 284 0.67 22.75 -3.30
N SER A 285 0.46 24.04 -3.00
CA SER A 285 1.22 24.76 -1.97
C SER A 285 0.55 24.60 -0.60
N PRO A 286 1.30 24.47 0.52
CA PRO A 286 0.72 24.53 1.85
C PRO A 286 0.00 25.86 2.07
N SER A 287 -1.25 25.80 2.54
CA SER A 287 -2.11 26.96 2.74
C SER A 287 -1.53 27.90 3.79
N SER A 288 -1.40 29.19 3.47
CA SER A 288 -1.40 30.23 4.50
C SER A 288 -2.76 30.19 5.24
N PRO A 289 -2.79 30.33 6.58
CA PRO A 289 -4.01 30.16 7.35
C PRO A 289 -4.90 31.41 7.28
N ASP A 290 -5.75 31.48 6.25
CA ASP A 290 -6.98 32.27 6.27
C ASP A 290 -8.19 31.31 6.33
N PRO A 291 -9.32 31.75 6.91
CA PRO A 291 -10.21 30.85 7.64
C PRO A 291 -11.07 29.98 6.72
N VAL A 292 -10.54 28.82 6.35
CA VAL A 292 -11.35 27.69 5.90
C VAL A 292 -12.32 27.33 7.02
N VAL A 293 -13.61 27.52 6.73
CA VAL A 293 -14.74 27.11 7.59
C VAL A 293 -14.50 25.68 8.06
N THR A 294 -14.30 25.52 9.37
CA THR A 294 -13.86 24.27 9.98
C THR A 294 -15.00 23.26 10.05
N GLN A 295 -15.28 22.57 8.95
CA GLN A 295 -16.40 21.65 8.85
C GLN A 295 -16.21 20.35 9.68
N ASP A 296 -14.97 20.01 10.06
CA ASP A 296 -14.68 18.83 10.90
C ASP A 296 -14.45 19.14 12.39
N ILE A 297 -13.97 20.35 12.75
CA ILE A 297 -13.73 20.73 14.17
C ILE A 297 -15.04 21.07 14.87
N ALA A 298 -15.97 21.74 14.19
CA ALA A 298 -17.29 22.03 14.73
C ALA A 298 -18.09 20.74 15.04
N THR A 299 -17.98 19.73 14.19
CA THR A 299 -18.65 18.42 14.35
C THR A 299 -18.12 17.66 15.56
N TYR A 300 -16.79 17.65 15.77
CA TYR A 300 -16.20 17.02 16.94
C TYR A 300 -16.55 17.75 18.25
N HIS A 301 -16.51 19.09 18.25
CA HIS A 301 -16.89 19.86 19.44
C HIS A 301 -18.38 19.81 19.76
N THR A 302 -19.27 19.76 18.75
CA THR A 302 -20.71 19.61 19.00
C THR A 302 -21.07 18.24 19.55
N VAL A 303 -20.49 17.15 19.02
CA VAL A 303 -20.64 15.80 19.60
C VAL A 303 -20.07 15.75 21.02
N PHE A 304 -18.92 16.36 21.27
CA PHE A 304 -18.31 16.42 22.61
C PHE A 304 -19.15 17.26 23.59
N LEU A 305 -19.70 18.40 23.18
CA LEU A 305 -20.64 19.18 23.99
C LEU A 305 -21.95 18.42 24.26
N LEU A 306 -22.49 17.71 23.27
CA LEU A 306 -23.68 16.87 23.43
C LEU A 306 -23.44 15.73 24.42
N ALA A 307 -22.26 15.11 24.39
CA ALA A 307 -21.87 14.10 25.37
C ALA A 307 -21.76 14.69 26.80
N ILE A 308 -21.16 15.88 26.95
CA ILE A 308 -21.07 16.57 28.25
C ILE A 308 -22.45 17.00 28.75
N LEU A 309 -23.30 17.58 27.90
CA LEU A 309 -24.66 18.00 28.25
C LEU A 309 -25.54 16.79 28.59
N GLY A 310 -25.43 15.69 27.86
CA GLY A 310 -26.10 14.42 28.17
C GLY A 310 -25.65 13.84 29.51
N GLY A 311 -24.34 13.84 29.78
CA GLY A 311 -23.77 13.43 31.07
C GLY A 311 -24.25 14.29 32.23
N MET A 312 -24.26 15.62 32.07
CA MET A 312 -24.77 16.55 33.09
C MET A 312 -26.28 16.38 33.32
N ALA A 313 -27.07 16.19 32.26
CA ALA A 313 -28.51 15.93 32.39
C ALA A 313 -28.78 14.59 33.12
N PHE A 314 -27.98 13.55 32.84
CA PHE A 314 -28.08 12.28 33.55
C PHE A 314 -27.71 12.40 35.04
N ILE A 315 -26.62 13.13 35.36
CA ILE A 315 -26.23 13.40 36.76
C ILE A 315 -27.30 14.20 37.50
N LEU A 316 -27.89 15.23 36.87
CA LEU A 316 -29.00 15.99 37.44
C LEU A 316 -30.26 15.14 37.62
N LEU A 317 -30.56 14.22 36.70
CA LEU A 317 -31.67 13.27 36.84
C LEU A 317 -31.44 12.32 38.03
N VAL A 318 -30.24 11.76 38.17
CA VAL A 318 -29.87 10.90 39.30
C VAL A 318 -29.95 11.66 40.62
N LEU A 319 -29.45 12.90 40.68
CA LEU A 319 -29.58 13.77 41.85
C LEU A 319 -31.06 14.10 42.17
N LEU A 320 -31.89 14.38 41.17
CA LEU A 320 -33.33 14.60 41.35
C LEU A 320 -34.02 13.34 41.88
N CYS A 321 -33.70 12.16 41.36
CA CYS A 321 -34.22 10.89 41.83
C CYS A 321 -33.79 10.60 43.28
N LEU A 322 -32.53 10.86 43.63
CA LEU A 322 -32.03 10.75 45.01
C LEU A 322 -32.72 11.76 45.94
N LEU A 323 -32.96 12.99 45.49
CA LEU A 323 -33.62 14.03 46.29
C LEU A 323 -35.11 13.70 46.49
N LEU A 324 -35.80 13.17 45.47
CA LEU A 324 -37.16 12.64 45.58
C LEU A 324 -37.27 11.38 46.45
N TYR A 325 -36.20 10.57 46.51
CA TYR A 325 -36.08 9.41 47.39
C TYR A 325 -35.89 9.85 48.86
N TYR A 326 -34.98 10.80 49.12
CA TYR A 326 -34.76 11.37 50.46
C TYR A 326 -35.94 12.24 50.95
N CYS A 327 -36.69 12.89 50.06
CA CYS A 327 -37.91 13.61 50.41
C CYS A 327 -39.15 12.70 50.56
N ARG A 328 -39.01 11.36 50.51
CA ARG A 328 -40.11 10.41 50.73
C ARG A 328 -39.79 9.31 51.73
N SER A 329 -39.78 9.66 53.02
CA SER A 329 -40.35 8.90 54.15
C SER A 329 -40.09 9.64 55.49
N PRO A 330 -40.85 9.41 56.57
CA PRO A 330 -42.30 9.63 56.63
C PRO A 330 -42.72 10.42 57.90
N ALA A 331 -43.67 11.34 57.80
CA ALA A 331 -44.30 11.98 58.96
C ALA A 331 -45.80 12.21 58.70
N GLY A 332 -46.64 11.94 59.70
CA GLY A 332 -48.08 11.77 59.54
C GLY A 332 -48.95 13.00 59.84
N ASP A 333 -50.10 13.00 59.15
CA ASP A 333 -51.45 13.36 59.60
C ASP A 333 -51.73 14.70 60.32
N LEU A 334 -52.65 15.50 59.73
CA LEU A 334 -53.77 16.20 60.39
C LEU A 334 -54.46 17.25 59.46
N GLY A 335 -55.79 17.38 59.56
CA GLY A 335 -56.48 18.67 59.35
C GLY A 335 -57.43 18.82 58.15
N ALA A 336 -58.73 19.00 58.43
CA ALA A 336 -59.82 18.95 57.43
C ALA A 336 -60.41 20.33 56.96
N LYS A 337 -60.84 20.37 55.69
CA LYS A 337 -62.05 21.07 55.12
C LYS A 337 -62.26 22.60 55.29
N LYS A 338 -62.46 23.34 54.17
CA LYS A 338 -63.68 24.16 53.87
C LYS A 338 -63.80 24.84 52.47
N LYS A 339 -64.66 24.25 51.61
CA LYS A 339 -65.79 24.82 50.80
C LYS A 339 -65.74 26.14 49.95
N LYS A 340 -66.36 26.01 48.75
CA LYS A 340 -67.00 27.00 47.82
C LYS A 340 -66.03 27.72 46.84
N LYS A 341 -66.38 28.06 45.58
CA LYS A 341 -67.71 28.35 44.99
C LYS A 341 -67.83 27.95 43.48
N LYS A 342 -69.00 27.35 43.15
CA LYS A 342 -69.63 27.07 41.83
C LYS A 342 -69.63 28.20 40.77
N GLN A 343 -69.49 27.83 39.50
CA GLN A 343 -70.52 27.85 38.42
C GLN A 343 -69.97 27.05 37.20
N LYS A 344 -70.54 25.91 36.74
CA LYS A 344 -71.79 25.65 35.97
C LYS A 344 -71.80 26.31 34.58
N ARG A 345 -71.61 25.53 33.49
CA ARG A 345 -72.64 24.78 32.68
C ARG A 345 -73.16 25.68 31.51
N LYS A 346 -73.56 25.18 30.31
CA LYS A 346 -74.09 23.86 29.91
C LYS A 346 -74.18 23.75 28.35
N LYS A 347 -74.15 22.50 27.80
CA LYS A 347 -75.11 21.88 26.82
C LYS A 347 -75.54 22.61 25.51
N GLU A 348 -75.94 21.95 24.40
CA GLU A 348 -75.95 20.54 23.93
C GLU A 348 -76.41 20.48 22.45
N LYS A 349 -75.85 19.57 21.61
CA LYS A 349 -76.55 18.69 20.61
C LYS A 349 -77.49 19.30 19.51
N PRO A 350 -78.07 18.51 18.56
CA PRO A 350 -77.49 17.39 17.77
C PRO A 350 -77.96 17.28 16.28
N ASN A 351 -77.32 16.34 15.56
CA ASN A 351 -77.92 15.34 14.62
C ASN A 351 -78.34 15.64 13.16
N SER A 352 -78.27 14.52 12.40
CA SER A 352 -78.83 14.21 11.06
C SER A 352 -78.13 14.87 9.86
N GLY A 353 -77.94 14.22 8.70
CA GLY A 353 -78.18 12.81 8.32
C GLY A 353 -78.29 12.66 6.78
N GLY A 354 -78.15 11.45 6.22
CA GLY A 354 -78.37 11.18 4.78
C GLY A 354 -77.17 10.57 4.04
N ALA A 355 -77.43 9.84 2.95
CA ALA A 355 -76.45 8.95 2.30
C ALA A 355 -76.43 9.05 0.76
N LYS A 356 -75.32 8.59 0.16
CA LYS A 356 -75.10 8.05 -1.21
C LYS A 356 -75.97 8.56 -2.38
N SER A 357 -75.34 8.99 -3.49
CA SER A 357 -75.02 8.11 -4.65
C SER A 357 -74.46 8.84 -5.88
N ASP A 358 -73.58 8.11 -6.58
CA ASP A 358 -73.09 8.11 -7.97
C ASP A 358 -73.65 9.07 -9.04
N SER A 359 -72.76 9.57 -9.93
CA SER A 359 -72.82 9.39 -11.41
C SER A 359 -71.73 10.19 -12.15
N ALA A 360 -71.52 9.91 -13.45
CA ALA A 360 -70.44 10.44 -14.30
C ALA A 360 -70.98 11.09 -15.60
N SER A 361 -70.07 11.51 -16.50
CA SER A 361 -70.31 12.27 -17.76
C SER A 361 -70.65 13.77 -17.55
N ASP A 362 -70.32 14.70 -18.45
CA ASP A 362 -69.69 14.61 -19.78
C ASP A 362 -68.98 15.93 -20.18
N SER A 363 -68.19 15.90 -21.27
CA SER A 363 -67.96 16.91 -22.35
C SER A 363 -68.07 18.45 -22.06
N GLN A 364 -67.33 19.37 -22.71
CA GLN A 364 -66.73 19.33 -24.05
C GLN A 364 -65.64 20.40 -24.28
N GLU A 365 -64.89 20.16 -25.36
CA GLU A 365 -63.78 20.86 -26.00
C GLU A 365 -63.93 22.37 -26.35
N ILE A 366 -62.80 23.07 -26.47
CA ILE A 366 -62.54 23.97 -27.62
C ILE A 366 -61.18 23.62 -28.27
N ARG A 367 -61.28 23.23 -29.53
CA ARG A 367 -60.26 22.95 -30.58
C ARG A 367 -59.73 24.26 -31.20
N THR A 368 -58.63 24.39 -31.96
CA THR A 368 -57.41 23.61 -32.30
C THR A 368 -56.44 24.59 -33.01
N GLN A 369 -55.13 24.36 -32.99
CA GLN A 369 -54.28 24.51 -34.20
C GLN A 369 -52.90 23.85 -34.03
N GLN A 370 -52.43 23.19 -35.09
CA GLN A 370 -51.14 22.50 -35.27
C GLN A 370 -50.74 22.73 -36.76
N PRO A 371 -49.45 22.65 -37.18
CA PRO A 371 -48.72 21.37 -37.16
C PRO A 371 -47.17 21.38 -37.04
N SER A 372 -46.63 20.14 -36.96
CA SER A 372 -45.30 19.66 -37.44
C SER A 372 -44.06 19.77 -36.51
N LYS A 373 -43.05 18.87 -36.54
CA LYS A 373 -42.94 17.47 -37.07
C LYS A 373 -41.69 16.72 -36.53
N VAL A 374 -41.80 15.38 -36.38
CA VAL A 374 -40.80 14.28 -36.54
C VAL A 374 -39.36 14.43 -35.99
N SER A 375 -38.97 13.60 -35.02
CA SER A 375 -38.14 12.39 -35.27
C SER A 375 -38.00 11.49 -34.03
N GLU A 376 -37.92 10.17 -34.25
CA GLU A 376 -37.88 9.13 -33.21
C GLU A 376 -36.43 8.69 -32.88
N ASN A 377 -36.17 8.30 -31.62
CA ASN A 377 -34.90 7.69 -31.23
C ASN A 377 -34.88 6.18 -31.53
N PRO A 378 -33.85 5.62 -32.20
CA PRO A 378 -33.74 4.19 -32.41
C PRO A 378 -33.29 3.45 -31.14
N ALA A 379 -33.99 2.36 -30.80
CA ALA A 379 -33.58 1.46 -29.71
C ALA A 379 -32.27 0.74 -30.05
N ILE A 380 -31.35 0.66 -29.09
CA ILE A 380 -30.04 0.01 -29.28
C ILE A 380 -30.22 -1.52 -29.35
N PRO A 381 -29.69 -2.22 -30.38
CA PRO A 381 -29.81 -3.67 -30.49
C PRO A 381 -29.14 -4.42 -29.33
N MET A 382 -29.83 -5.44 -28.81
CA MET A 382 -29.41 -6.26 -27.64
C MET A 382 -27.98 -6.82 -27.78
N GLN A 383 -27.52 -7.13 -29.00
CA GLN A 383 -26.15 -7.58 -29.27
C GLN A 383 -25.09 -6.55 -28.90
N LYS A 384 -25.29 -5.25 -29.22
CA LYS A 384 -24.33 -4.20 -28.84
C LYS A 384 -24.24 -4.02 -27.33
N LEU A 385 -25.33 -4.26 -26.59
CA LEU A 385 -25.31 -4.22 -25.13
C LEU A 385 -24.49 -5.39 -24.54
N GLN A 386 -24.57 -6.58 -25.13
CA GLN A 386 -23.76 -7.75 -24.76
C GLN A 386 -22.27 -7.55 -25.11
N ASP A 387 -21.96 -6.91 -26.24
CA ASP A 387 -20.57 -6.62 -26.62
C ASP A 387 -19.97 -5.48 -25.77
N ILE A 388 -20.77 -4.49 -25.36
CA ILE A 388 -20.37 -3.49 -24.35
C ILE A 388 -20.13 -4.17 -22.99
N GLN A 389 -20.99 -5.12 -22.58
CA GLN A 389 -20.76 -5.91 -21.36
C GLN A 389 -19.46 -6.73 -21.46
N ARG A 390 -19.19 -7.41 -22.58
CA ARG A 390 -17.92 -8.12 -22.82
C ARG A 390 -16.71 -7.19 -22.78
N ALA A 391 -16.80 -6.01 -23.41
CA ALA A 391 -15.74 -5.01 -23.36
C ALA A 391 -15.49 -4.50 -21.93
N MET A 392 -16.54 -4.29 -21.15
CA MET A 392 -16.46 -3.87 -19.75
C MET A 392 -15.89 -4.98 -18.84
N GLU A 393 -16.18 -6.26 -19.12
CA GLU A 393 -15.56 -7.40 -18.45
C GLU A 393 -14.08 -7.58 -18.83
N LEU A 394 -13.70 -7.32 -20.08
CA LEU A 394 -12.31 -7.31 -20.53
C LEU A 394 -11.50 -6.19 -19.86
N LEU A 395 -12.09 -5.00 -19.70
CA LEU A 395 -11.49 -3.89 -18.95
C LEU A 395 -11.38 -4.21 -17.44
N SER A 396 -12.36 -4.91 -16.87
CA SER A 396 -12.31 -5.39 -15.48
C SER A 396 -11.22 -6.44 -15.22
N ALA A 397 -10.77 -7.17 -16.24
CA ALA A 397 -9.80 -8.26 -16.11
C ALA A 397 -8.33 -7.78 -15.93
N CYS A 398 -8.08 -6.47 -16.03
CA CYS A 398 -6.72 -5.90 -16.02
C CYS A 398 -6.30 -5.24 -14.70
N GLN A 399 -7.12 -5.32 -13.64
CA GLN A 399 -6.76 -4.78 -12.33
C GLN A 399 -5.90 -5.80 -11.54
N GLY A 400 -4.65 -5.43 -11.22
CA GLY A 400 -3.80 -6.22 -10.29
C GLY A 400 -4.49 -6.45 -8.94
N PRO A 401 -4.20 -7.53 -8.21
CA PRO A 401 -5.06 -8.03 -7.12
C PRO A 401 -5.26 -7.01 -5.97
N ALA A 402 -6.39 -7.09 -5.28
CA ALA A 402 -6.73 -6.17 -4.18
C ALA A 402 -5.85 -6.43 -2.95
N LYS A 403 -5.35 -5.38 -2.30
CA LYS A 403 -4.52 -5.50 -1.08
C LYS A 403 -5.29 -5.18 0.19
N ASN A 404 -6.31 -4.33 0.09
CA ASN A 404 -7.13 -3.86 1.21
C ASN A 404 -8.62 -4.16 0.98
N LEU A 405 -9.39 -4.22 2.07
CA LEU A 405 -10.84 -4.52 2.02
C LEU A 405 -11.65 -3.49 1.21
N ASP A 406 -11.23 -2.22 1.23
CA ASP A 406 -11.84 -1.12 0.45
C ASP A 406 -11.60 -1.20 -1.07
N GLU A 407 -10.52 -1.87 -1.48
CA GLU A 407 -10.29 -2.19 -2.89
C GLU A 407 -11.08 -3.43 -3.30
N ALA A 408 -11.18 -4.41 -2.40
CA ALA A 408 -11.92 -5.64 -2.63
C ALA A 408 -13.43 -5.39 -2.76
N SER A 409 -14.02 -4.55 -1.90
CA SER A 409 -15.45 -4.23 -1.94
C SER A 409 -15.92 -3.55 -3.23
N LYS A 410 -15.00 -2.89 -3.95
CA LYS A 410 -15.26 -2.22 -5.25
C LYS A 410 -15.11 -3.15 -6.46
N ARG A 411 -14.65 -4.39 -6.27
CA ARG A 411 -14.37 -5.35 -7.35
C ARG A 411 -15.48 -6.38 -7.51
N LYS A 412 -15.67 -6.85 -8.75
CA LYS A 412 -16.51 -8.02 -9.07
C LYS A 412 -15.62 -9.24 -9.23
N TYR A 413 -15.93 -10.34 -8.55
CA TYR A 413 -15.07 -11.53 -8.51
C TYR A 413 -15.67 -12.68 -9.30
N GLN A 414 -15.83 -12.53 -10.63
CA GLN A 414 -16.48 -13.50 -11.53
C GLN A 414 -16.19 -14.99 -11.22
N PHE A 415 -14.95 -15.34 -10.88
CA PHE A 415 -14.59 -16.70 -10.49
C PHE A 415 -15.12 -17.07 -9.10
N TRP A 416 -14.68 -16.37 -8.05
CA TRP A 416 -15.07 -16.62 -6.65
C TRP A 416 -16.58 -16.49 -6.44
N ASP A 417 -17.26 -15.71 -7.28
CA ASP A 417 -18.71 -15.59 -7.23
C ASP A 417 -19.45 -16.91 -7.53
N THR A 418 -18.79 -17.84 -8.23
CA THR A 418 -19.25 -19.20 -8.53
C THR A 418 -18.71 -20.27 -7.59
N GLN A 419 -17.94 -19.90 -6.56
CA GLN A 419 -17.32 -20.85 -5.63
C GLN A 419 -18.07 -20.87 -4.28
N PRO A 420 -18.03 -21.98 -3.53
CA PRO A 420 -18.62 -22.08 -2.19
C PRO A 420 -17.75 -21.32 -1.18
N VAL A 421 -17.78 -19.99 -1.25
CA VAL A 421 -17.13 -19.06 -0.30
C VAL A 421 -18.12 -17.95 0.08
N PRO A 422 -18.06 -17.40 1.31
CA PRO A 422 -18.97 -16.33 1.70
C PRO A 422 -18.72 -15.05 0.90
N LYS A 423 -19.77 -14.25 0.68
CA LYS A 423 -19.63 -12.95 0.02
C LYS A 423 -19.01 -11.93 0.98
N LEU A 424 -18.27 -10.94 0.47
CA LEU A 424 -17.60 -9.91 1.30
C LEU A 424 -18.58 -9.21 2.26
N ASN A 425 -19.79 -8.90 1.80
CA ASN A 425 -20.82 -8.19 2.55
C ASN A 425 -21.70 -9.13 3.42
N GLU A 426 -21.45 -10.44 3.42
CA GLU A 426 -22.21 -11.43 4.19
C GLU A 426 -21.79 -11.38 5.66
N ILE A 427 -22.75 -11.12 6.57
CA ILE A 427 -22.55 -11.25 8.02
C ILE A 427 -22.87 -12.69 8.40
N ILE A 428 -21.87 -13.42 8.91
CA ILE A 428 -21.97 -14.85 9.20
C ILE A 428 -22.10 -15.04 10.71
N THR A 429 -23.20 -15.65 11.14
CA THR A 429 -23.49 -15.98 12.54
C THR A 429 -23.56 -17.49 12.81
N CYS A 430 -23.39 -18.33 11.78
CA CYS A 430 -23.50 -19.78 11.86
C CYS A 430 -22.19 -20.49 11.48
N HIS A 431 -22.04 -21.74 11.92
CA HIS A 431 -20.83 -22.56 11.76
C HIS A 431 -21.12 -23.86 10.99
N GLY A 432 -20.71 -23.97 9.74
CA GLY A 432 -20.91 -25.17 8.93
C GLY A 432 -20.56 -25.02 7.44
N PRO A 433 -20.75 -26.09 6.63
CA PRO A 433 -20.45 -26.06 5.20
C PRO A 433 -21.39 -25.11 4.43
N ILE A 434 -20.96 -24.66 3.25
CA ILE A 434 -21.73 -23.73 2.39
C ILE A 434 -22.61 -24.50 1.42
N GLU A 435 -22.02 -25.49 0.76
CA GLU A 435 -22.68 -26.52 -0.03
C GLU A 435 -22.58 -27.86 0.72
N PRO A 436 -23.62 -28.70 0.68
CA PRO A 436 -23.51 -30.06 1.21
C PRO A 436 -22.44 -30.86 0.44
N ASP A 437 -21.89 -31.86 1.12
CA ASP A 437 -20.94 -32.81 0.56
C ASP A 437 -21.58 -33.51 -0.67
N LYS A 438 -20.77 -33.79 -1.72
CA LYS A 438 -21.29 -34.18 -3.05
C LYS A 438 -21.01 -35.65 -3.34
N ASP A 439 -22.06 -36.45 -3.45
CA ASP A 439 -21.96 -37.89 -3.75
C ASP A 439 -21.44 -38.16 -5.17
N ASN A 440 -21.85 -37.35 -6.15
CA ASN A 440 -21.51 -37.51 -7.56
C ASN A 440 -20.47 -36.48 -8.01
N ILE A 441 -19.20 -36.90 -8.08
CA ILE A 441 -18.07 -36.05 -8.47
C ILE A 441 -17.57 -36.41 -9.87
N ARG A 442 -17.17 -35.40 -10.65
CA ARG A 442 -16.64 -35.55 -12.01
C ARG A 442 -15.32 -36.34 -11.99
N GLN A 443 -15.32 -37.52 -12.62
CA GLN A 443 -14.14 -38.39 -12.73
C GLN A 443 -13.11 -37.89 -13.76
N GLU A 444 -13.55 -37.27 -14.84
CA GLU A 444 -12.66 -36.66 -15.84
C GLU A 444 -12.04 -35.34 -15.36
N PRO A 445 -10.76 -35.06 -15.69
CA PRO A 445 -10.15 -33.74 -15.48
C PRO A 445 -10.89 -32.59 -16.17
N TYR A 446 -10.74 -31.38 -15.65
CA TYR A 446 -11.23 -30.18 -16.34
C TYR A 446 -10.47 -29.91 -17.65
N SER A 447 -11.17 -29.41 -18.67
CA SER A 447 -10.58 -29.06 -19.96
C SER A 447 -9.59 -27.89 -19.82
N LEU A 448 -8.35 -28.10 -20.27
CA LEU A 448 -7.35 -27.04 -20.46
C LEU A 448 -7.47 -26.41 -21.86
N PRO A 449 -6.94 -25.19 -22.07
CA PRO A 449 -6.79 -24.63 -23.41
C PRO A 449 -5.91 -25.51 -24.31
N GLN A 450 -6.13 -25.44 -25.62
CA GLN A 450 -5.37 -26.23 -26.59
C GLN A 450 -3.86 -25.96 -26.49
N GLY A 451 -3.06 -27.03 -26.49
CA GLY A 451 -1.60 -26.95 -26.33
C GLY A 451 -1.10 -27.01 -24.88
N PHE A 452 -1.98 -27.22 -23.89
CA PHE A 452 -1.61 -27.57 -22.52
C PHE A 452 -2.12 -28.96 -22.15
N MET A 453 -1.46 -29.59 -21.19
CA MET A 453 -1.85 -30.86 -20.60
C MET A 453 -1.66 -30.85 -19.09
N TRP A 454 -2.49 -31.62 -18.39
CA TRP A 454 -2.30 -31.92 -16.98
C TRP A 454 -1.08 -32.81 -16.79
N ASP A 455 -0.39 -32.60 -15.68
CA ASP A 455 0.62 -33.50 -15.17
C ASP A 455 0.45 -33.67 -13.65
N THR A 456 0.93 -34.77 -13.11
CA THR A 456 0.94 -35.04 -11.67
C THR A 456 2.38 -35.20 -11.25
N LEU A 457 2.89 -34.25 -10.47
CA LEU A 457 4.33 -34.15 -10.21
C LEU A 457 4.76 -35.20 -9.16
N ASP A 458 5.59 -36.16 -9.56
CA ASP A 458 6.27 -37.03 -8.61
C ASP A 458 7.41 -36.29 -7.91
N MET A 459 7.15 -35.91 -6.66
CA MET A 459 8.08 -35.26 -5.74
C MET A 459 9.21 -36.16 -5.26
N SER A 460 9.28 -37.42 -5.71
CA SER A 460 10.41 -38.34 -5.51
C SER A 460 11.44 -38.24 -6.64
N ASN A 461 11.06 -37.70 -7.81
CA ASN A 461 11.96 -37.49 -8.93
C ASN A 461 12.67 -36.13 -8.80
N ALA A 462 13.99 -36.16 -8.62
CA ALA A 462 14.83 -34.97 -8.48
C ALA A 462 14.76 -34.01 -9.69
N GLU A 463 14.52 -34.51 -10.91
CA GLU A 463 14.36 -33.66 -12.10
C GLU A 463 13.05 -32.86 -12.03
N VAL A 464 11.94 -33.52 -11.69
CA VAL A 464 10.62 -32.90 -11.55
C VAL A 464 10.61 -31.90 -10.39
N LEU A 465 11.26 -32.23 -9.28
CA LEU A 465 11.45 -31.33 -8.14
C LEU A 465 12.24 -30.07 -8.55
N LYS A 466 13.30 -30.23 -9.35
CA LYS A 466 14.10 -29.11 -9.87
C LYS A 466 13.32 -28.25 -10.88
N GLU A 467 12.42 -28.83 -11.67
CA GLU A 467 11.51 -28.07 -12.52
C GLU A 467 10.50 -27.25 -11.72
N LEU A 468 9.92 -27.82 -10.66
CA LEU A 468 9.02 -27.11 -9.75
C LEU A 468 9.75 -25.96 -9.04
N TYR A 469 10.94 -26.23 -8.51
CA TYR A 469 11.84 -25.22 -7.96
C TYR A 469 12.06 -24.06 -8.95
N THR A 470 12.39 -24.38 -10.21
CA THR A 470 12.63 -23.38 -11.26
C THR A 470 11.36 -22.58 -11.57
N LEU A 471 10.18 -23.23 -11.65
CA LEU A 471 8.92 -22.52 -11.85
C LEU A 471 8.67 -21.50 -10.74
N LEU A 472 8.82 -21.91 -9.48
CA LEU A 472 8.58 -21.06 -8.32
C LEU A 472 9.61 -19.92 -8.24
N ASN A 473 10.90 -20.22 -8.31
CA ASN A 473 11.98 -19.22 -8.25
C ASN A 473 12.01 -18.27 -9.46
N GLU A 474 11.31 -18.54 -10.57
CA GLU A 474 11.13 -17.57 -11.67
C GLU A 474 9.80 -16.79 -11.60
N ASN A 475 8.73 -17.41 -11.07
CA ASN A 475 7.34 -16.97 -11.31
C ASN A 475 6.42 -16.91 -10.08
N TYR A 476 6.91 -17.20 -8.87
CA TYR A 476 6.09 -17.14 -7.65
C TYR A 476 5.97 -15.70 -7.10
N VAL A 477 5.70 -15.58 -5.80
CA VAL A 477 5.51 -14.31 -5.08
C VAL A 477 6.78 -13.46 -5.15
N GLU A 478 6.58 -12.21 -5.53
CA GLU A 478 7.57 -11.14 -5.53
C GLU A 478 7.04 -10.06 -4.58
N ASP A 479 7.94 -9.33 -3.93
CA ASP A 479 7.60 -8.10 -3.23
C ASP A 479 7.07 -7.03 -4.20
N ASP A 480 6.40 -6.02 -3.63
CA ASP A 480 5.74 -4.96 -4.39
C ASP A 480 6.69 -4.11 -5.22
N ASP A 481 7.94 -3.99 -4.78
CA ASP A 481 9.03 -3.26 -5.45
C ASP A 481 9.88 -4.14 -6.38
N ASN A 482 9.58 -5.44 -6.48
CA ASN A 482 10.34 -6.44 -7.22
C ASN A 482 11.86 -6.45 -6.89
N MET A 483 12.23 -6.33 -5.61
CA MET A 483 13.61 -6.48 -5.11
C MET A 483 13.89 -7.90 -4.58
N PHE A 484 12.87 -8.62 -4.10
CA PHE A 484 12.99 -9.91 -3.42
C PHE A 484 12.01 -10.95 -3.97
N ARG A 485 12.48 -12.19 -4.10
CA ARG A 485 11.64 -13.34 -4.48
C ARG A 485 11.96 -14.53 -3.58
N PHE A 486 10.94 -15.24 -3.11
CA PHE A 486 11.15 -16.44 -2.27
C PHE A 486 11.90 -17.54 -3.04
N ASP A 487 12.91 -18.11 -2.38
CA ASP A 487 13.80 -19.15 -2.89
C ASP A 487 13.59 -20.43 -2.07
N TYR A 488 12.43 -21.06 -2.25
CA TYR A 488 12.08 -22.33 -1.61
C TYR A 488 13.04 -23.43 -2.08
N SER A 489 13.88 -23.98 -1.22
CA SER A 489 14.83 -25.02 -1.65
C SER A 489 14.09 -26.32 -2.08
N PRO A 490 14.70 -27.16 -2.93
CA PRO A 490 14.15 -28.47 -3.29
C PRO A 490 13.77 -29.32 -2.06
N GLU A 491 14.59 -29.28 -1.03
CA GLU A 491 14.41 -30.03 0.21
C GLU A 491 13.27 -29.45 1.06
N PHE A 492 13.15 -28.11 1.11
CA PHE A 492 12.00 -27.44 1.73
C PHE A 492 10.69 -27.78 1.01
N LEU A 493 10.67 -27.81 -0.32
CA LEU A 493 9.51 -28.22 -1.11
C LEU A 493 9.16 -29.68 -0.83
N GLN A 494 10.15 -30.57 -0.70
CA GLN A 494 9.91 -31.97 -0.34
C GLN A 494 9.31 -32.10 1.07
N TRP A 495 9.78 -31.31 2.04
CA TRP A 495 9.22 -31.24 3.39
C TRP A 495 7.78 -30.70 3.39
N ALA A 496 7.52 -29.55 2.79
CA ALA A 496 6.20 -28.92 2.78
C ALA A 496 5.14 -29.71 1.99
N LEU A 497 5.53 -30.45 0.95
CA LEU A 497 4.61 -31.16 0.06
C LEU A 497 4.42 -32.66 0.39
N ARG A 498 5.17 -33.23 1.35
CA ARG A 498 5.06 -34.65 1.71
C ARG A 498 4.79 -34.93 3.20
N PRO A 499 3.89 -34.20 3.90
CA PRO A 499 3.48 -34.56 5.24
C PRO A 499 2.70 -35.90 5.28
N PRO A 500 2.54 -36.55 6.44
CA PRO A 500 1.80 -37.80 6.56
C PRO A 500 0.43 -37.76 5.87
N GLY A 501 0.11 -38.82 5.13
CA GLY A 501 -1.12 -38.89 4.32
C GLY A 501 -1.12 -38.06 3.03
N TRP A 502 0.00 -37.43 2.62
CA TRP A 502 0.10 -36.78 1.30
C TRP A 502 -0.26 -37.72 0.16
N LEU A 503 -0.83 -37.16 -0.91
CA LEU A 503 -1.29 -37.89 -2.07
C LEU A 503 -0.71 -37.30 -3.36
N SER A 504 -0.08 -38.13 -4.19
CA SER A 504 0.59 -37.69 -5.43
C SER A 504 -0.34 -36.89 -6.34
N GLN A 505 -1.61 -37.31 -6.47
CA GLN A 505 -2.64 -36.63 -7.25
C GLN A 505 -2.90 -35.19 -6.81
N TRP A 506 -2.55 -34.81 -5.58
CA TRP A 506 -2.71 -33.43 -5.10
C TRP A 506 -1.56 -32.49 -5.51
N HIS A 507 -0.49 -33.00 -6.15
CA HIS A 507 0.58 -32.20 -6.76
C HIS A 507 0.26 -31.93 -8.23
N CYS A 508 -0.64 -30.96 -8.45
CA CYS A 508 -1.26 -30.72 -9.75
C CYS A 508 -0.43 -29.74 -10.60
N GLY A 509 0.22 -30.26 -11.64
CA GLY A 509 1.02 -29.50 -12.60
C GLY A 509 0.29 -29.25 -13.92
N VAL A 510 0.68 -28.17 -14.62
CA VAL A 510 0.28 -27.90 -16.02
C VAL A 510 1.53 -27.76 -16.87
N ARG A 511 1.61 -28.59 -17.92
CA ARG A 511 2.68 -28.55 -18.91
C ARG A 511 2.19 -28.06 -20.27
N VAL A 512 3.07 -27.43 -21.03
CA VAL A 512 2.87 -27.17 -22.46
C VAL A 512 3.03 -28.48 -23.23
N SER A 513 2.07 -28.87 -24.06
CA SER A 513 2.04 -30.19 -24.70
C SER A 513 3.19 -30.40 -25.71
N SER A 514 3.66 -29.33 -26.36
CA SER A 514 4.68 -29.41 -27.43
C SER A 514 6.12 -29.55 -26.93
N ASN A 515 6.49 -28.88 -25.84
CA ASN A 515 7.86 -28.88 -25.30
C ASN A 515 7.95 -29.39 -23.85
N LYS A 516 6.83 -29.87 -23.28
CA LYS A 516 6.70 -30.38 -21.91
C LYS A 516 7.09 -29.40 -20.80
N LYS A 517 7.34 -28.11 -21.07
CA LYS A 517 7.72 -27.14 -20.03
C LYS A 517 6.59 -26.99 -19.00
N LEU A 518 6.94 -27.11 -17.72
CA LEU A 518 6.06 -26.81 -16.59
C LEU A 518 5.76 -25.31 -16.54
N VAL A 519 4.47 -24.94 -16.47
CA VAL A 519 4.00 -23.54 -16.56
C VAL A 519 2.92 -23.16 -15.54
N GLY A 520 2.44 -24.12 -14.76
CA GLY A 520 1.55 -23.88 -13.63
C GLY A 520 1.62 -25.01 -12.62
N PHE A 521 1.37 -24.70 -11.35
CA PHE A 521 1.36 -25.64 -10.24
C PHE A 521 0.37 -25.20 -9.17
N ILE A 522 -0.21 -26.17 -8.45
CA ILE A 522 -0.95 -25.99 -7.20
C ILE A 522 -0.83 -27.29 -6.39
N SER A 523 -0.69 -27.18 -5.06
CA SER A 523 -0.63 -28.33 -4.17
C SER A 523 -1.77 -28.35 -3.16
N ALA A 524 -2.14 -29.54 -2.72
CA ALA A 524 -2.94 -29.74 -1.52
C ALA A 524 -2.24 -30.78 -0.61
N VAL A 525 -2.26 -30.56 0.70
CA VAL A 525 -1.81 -31.51 1.73
C VAL A 525 -2.92 -31.73 2.76
N PRO A 526 -3.04 -32.91 3.39
CA PRO A 526 -4.09 -33.15 4.37
C PRO A 526 -3.76 -32.44 5.69
N ALA A 527 -4.79 -31.95 6.38
CA ALA A 527 -4.67 -31.49 7.77
C ALA A 527 -5.98 -31.65 8.53
N ASN A 528 -5.89 -31.97 9.82
CA ASN A 528 -7.03 -31.92 10.74
C ASN A 528 -7.10 -30.53 11.36
N ILE A 529 -8.09 -29.72 10.97
CA ILE A 529 -8.21 -28.33 11.42
C ILE A 529 -9.38 -28.18 12.40
N ARG A 530 -9.11 -27.60 13.57
CA ARG A 530 -10.10 -27.09 14.52
C ARG A 530 -10.58 -25.71 14.04
N ILE A 531 -11.89 -25.57 13.85
CA ILE A 531 -12.57 -24.31 13.52
C ILE A 531 -13.65 -24.07 14.57
N TYR A 532 -13.35 -23.19 15.52
CA TYR A 532 -14.07 -23.03 16.79
C TYR A 532 -14.20 -24.41 17.48
N GLU A 533 -15.43 -24.85 17.75
CA GLU A 533 -15.72 -26.11 18.46
C GLU A 533 -15.63 -27.36 17.56
N LYS A 534 -15.51 -27.20 16.23
CA LYS A 534 -15.56 -28.33 15.28
C LYS A 534 -14.17 -28.65 14.75
N VAL A 535 -13.74 -29.90 14.92
CA VAL A 535 -12.56 -30.44 14.21
C VAL A 535 -13.03 -31.10 12.91
N LYS A 536 -12.38 -30.78 11.80
CA LYS A 536 -12.67 -31.33 10.47
C LYS A 536 -11.37 -31.67 9.75
N LYS A 537 -11.32 -32.86 9.14
CA LYS A 537 -10.28 -33.20 8.16
C LYS A 537 -10.53 -32.40 6.90
N MET A 538 -9.54 -31.64 6.46
CA MET A 538 -9.56 -30.83 5.25
C MET A 538 -8.19 -30.85 4.57
N VAL A 539 -8.00 -30.05 3.53
CA VAL A 539 -6.69 -29.86 2.91
C VAL A 539 -6.19 -28.44 3.05
N GLU A 540 -4.87 -28.28 3.18
CA GLU A 540 -4.19 -26.99 3.08
C GLU A 540 -3.75 -26.79 1.63
N ILE A 541 -4.17 -25.68 1.01
CA ILE A 541 -3.76 -25.33 -0.36
C ILE A 541 -2.59 -24.35 -0.30
N ASN A 542 -1.49 -24.70 -0.96
CA ASN A 542 -0.30 -23.85 -1.05
C ASN A 542 0.29 -23.87 -2.48
N PHE A 543 1.36 -23.09 -2.70
CA PHE A 543 2.19 -23.07 -3.91
C PHE A 543 1.45 -22.84 -5.24
N LEU A 544 0.27 -22.18 -5.24
CA LEU A 544 -0.42 -21.78 -6.47
C LEU A 544 0.45 -20.83 -7.30
N CYS A 545 1.04 -21.34 -8.37
CA CYS A 545 1.92 -20.62 -9.27
C CYS A 545 1.43 -20.71 -10.72
N VAL A 546 1.48 -19.59 -11.44
CA VAL A 546 1.28 -19.54 -12.89
C VAL A 546 2.41 -18.72 -13.51
N HIS A 547 3.09 -19.32 -14.48
CA HIS A 547 4.20 -18.72 -15.22
C HIS A 547 3.82 -17.33 -15.77
N LYS A 548 4.69 -16.33 -15.61
CA LYS A 548 4.42 -14.90 -15.86
C LYS A 548 3.72 -14.62 -17.20
N LYS A 549 4.19 -15.26 -18.28
CA LYS A 549 3.61 -15.18 -19.65
C LYS A 549 2.16 -15.72 -19.82
N LEU A 550 1.64 -16.44 -18.83
CA LEU A 550 0.28 -17.02 -18.82
C LEU A 550 -0.63 -16.38 -17.74
N ARG A 551 -0.12 -15.43 -16.96
CA ARG A 551 -0.95 -14.59 -16.08
C ARG A 551 -2.03 -13.88 -16.92
N SER A 552 -3.16 -13.57 -16.29
CA SER A 552 -4.39 -13.03 -16.92
C SER A 552 -5.11 -13.93 -17.94
N LYS A 553 -4.59 -15.12 -18.32
CA LYS A 553 -5.29 -16.07 -19.23
C LYS A 553 -6.27 -17.03 -18.53
N ARG A 554 -6.79 -16.65 -17.35
CA ARG A 554 -7.73 -17.45 -16.52
C ARG A 554 -7.27 -18.89 -16.18
N VAL A 555 -5.96 -19.16 -16.19
CA VAL A 555 -5.39 -20.50 -15.86
C VAL A 555 -5.58 -20.86 -14.38
N ALA A 556 -5.35 -19.92 -13.45
CA ALA A 556 -5.51 -20.18 -12.01
C ALA A 556 -6.92 -20.66 -11.59
N PRO A 557 -8.03 -20.07 -12.09
CA PRO A 557 -9.38 -20.65 -11.96
C PRO A 557 -9.51 -22.13 -12.35
N VAL A 558 -8.78 -22.58 -13.38
CA VAL A 558 -8.83 -23.98 -13.85
C VAL A 558 -7.98 -24.88 -12.95
N LEU A 559 -6.81 -24.42 -12.51
CA LEU A 559 -5.99 -25.07 -11.47
C LEU A 559 -6.79 -25.32 -10.19
N ILE A 560 -7.47 -24.29 -9.68
CA ILE A 560 -8.28 -24.37 -8.45
C ILE A 560 -9.41 -25.40 -8.63
N ARG A 561 -10.16 -25.34 -9.74
CA ARG A 561 -11.24 -26.31 -10.01
C ARG A 561 -10.75 -27.75 -10.14
N GLU A 562 -9.58 -27.97 -10.73
CA GLU A 562 -9.01 -29.32 -10.84
C GLU A 562 -8.50 -29.84 -9.50
N ILE A 563 -7.82 -29.04 -8.67
CA ILE A 563 -7.42 -29.51 -7.33
C ILE A 563 -8.65 -29.77 -6.45
N THR A 564 -9.67 -28.91 -6.47
CA THR A 564 -10.95 -29.17 -5.77
C THR A 564 -11.59 -30.48 -6.24
N ARG A 565 -11.54 -30.80 -7.54
CA ARG A 565 -12.06 -32.07 -8.06
C ARG A 565 -11.29 -33.27 -7.50
N ARG A 566 -9.95 -33.21 -7.50
CA ARG A 566 -9.08 -34.29 -7.00
C ARG A 566 -9.19 -34.47 -5.48
N VAL A 567 -9.44 -33.40 -4.72
CA VAL A 567 -9.65 -33.44 -3.27
C VAL A 567 -11.05 -33.98 -2.93
N ASN A 568 -12.09 -33.55 -3.68
CA ASN A 568 -13.44 -34.07 -3.50
C ASN A 568 -13.53 -35.59 -3.76
N ILE A 569 -12.78 -36.14 -4.73
CA ILE A 569 -12.75 -37.60 -5.02
C ILE A 569 -12.34 -38.40 -3.79
N GLU A 570 -11.43 -37.88 -2.96
CA GLU A 570 -10.99 -38.49 -1.70
C GLU A 570 -11.99 -38.26 -0.53
N GLY A 571 -13.19 -37.74 -0.82
CA GLY A 571 -14.24 -37.47 0.17
C GLY A 571 -14.02 -36.23 1.03
N ILE A 572 -13.09 -35.33 0.66
CA ILE A 572 -12.81 -34.10 1.40
C ILE A 572 -13.41 -32.90 0.65
N PHE A 573 -14.24 -32.10 1.33
CA PHE A 573 -15.00 -31.00 0.71
C PHE A 573 -14.67 -29.61 1.25
N GLN A 574 -13.74 -29.51 2.20
CA GLN A 574 -13.29 -28.25 2.80
C GLN A 574 -11.77 -28.08 2.61
N ALA A 575 -11.31 -26.84 2.58
CA ALA A 575 -9.88 -26.52 2.52
C ALA A 575 -9.56 -25.24 3.28
N VAL A 576 -8.32 -25.10 3.75
CA VAL A 576 -7.76 -23.86 4.30
C VAL A 576 -6.65 -23.35 3.39
N TYR A 577 -6.56 -22.03 3.22
CA TYR A 577 -5.53 -21.40 2.39
C TYR A 577 -5.26 -19.97 2.84
N THR A 578 -4.08 -19.46 2.51
CA THR A 578 -3.71 -18.07 2.76
C THR A 578 -3.38 -17.33 1.46
N ALA A 579 -3.47 -16.00 1.49
CA ALA A 579 -3.00 -15.15 0.41
C ALA A 579 -2.57 -13.77 0.92
N GLY A 580 -1.59 -13.15 0.26
CA GLY A 580 -1.23 -11.74 0.49
C GLY A 580 -2.25 -10.73 -0.07
N VAL A 581 -3.31 -11.22 -0.73
CA VAL A 581 -4.29 -10.43 -1.47
C VAL A 581 -5.71 -10.73 -0.97
N VAL A 582 -6.58 -9.73 -1.01
CA VAL A 582 -7.94 -9.82 -0.46
C VAL A 582 -8.92 -10.43 -1.47
N LEU A 583 -9.42 -11.61 -1.11
CA LEU A 583 -10.44 -12.39 -1.80
C LEU A 583 -11.74 -12.47 -0.96
N PRO A 584 -12.91 -12.79 -1.56
CA PRO A 584 -14.14 -13.07 -0.81
C PRO A 584 -14.08 -14.42 -0.09
N LYS A 585 -14.19 -14.53 1.24
CA LYS A 585 -14.10 -13.49 2.29
C LYS A 585 -13.06 -13.99 3.32
N PRO A 586 -12.15 -13.13 3.84
CA PRO A 586 -11.17 -13.56 4.82
C PRO A 586 -11.87 -13.90 6.15
N VAL A 587 -11.42 -14.98 6.77
CA VAL A 587 -11.81 -15.40 8.12
C VAL A 587 -11.00 -14.64 9.17
N SER A 588 -9.74 -14.34 8.87
CA SER A 588 -8.87 -13.47 9.65
C SER A 588 -7.83 -12.78 8.77
N THR A 589 -7.26 -11.70 9.28
CA THR A 589 -6.18 -10.93 8.65
C THR A 589 -5.02 -10.83 9.63
N CYS A 590 -3.86 -11.36 9.25
CA CYS A 590 -2.63 -11.19 9.99
C CYS A 590 -1.68 -10.23 9.26
N ARG A 591 -0.71 -9.66 9.98
CA ARG A 591 0.32 -8.75 9.48
C ARG A 591 1.70 -9.37 9.68
N TYR A 592 2.59 -9.26 8.69
CA TYR A 592 3.99 -9.63 8.87
C TYR A 592 4.76 -8.59 9.70
N TRP A 593 5.67 -9.08 10.51
CA TRP A 593 6.60 -8.30 11.32
C TRP A 593 8.02 -8.84 11.14
N HIS A 594 8.99 -7.93 11.12
CA HIS A 594 10.39 -8.23 10.77
C HIS A 594 11.35 -7.79 11.87
N ARG A 595 12.20 -8.72 12.33
CA ARG A 595 13.23 -8.47 13.34
C ARG A 595 14.61 -8.56 12.72
N SER A 596 15.27 -7.41 12.60
CA SER A 596 16.60 -7.29 11.98
C SER A 596 17.71 -7.98 12.78
N LEU A 597 18.23 -9.12 12.33
CA LEU A 597 19.37 -9.81 12.95
C LEU A 597 20.71 -9.30 12.41
N ASN A 598 20.76 -8.97 11.11
CA ASN A 598 21.91 -8.39 10.41
C ASN A 598 21.55 -7.02 9.78
N PRO A 599 21.39 -5.94 10.58
CA PRO A 599 20.86 -4.67 10.07
C PRO A 599 21.73 -4.02 8.99
N ARG A 600 23.03 -4.35 8.94
CA ARG A 600 23.94 -3.88 7.89
C ARG A 600 23.53 -4.42 6.52
N LYS A 601 23.41 -5.74 6.39
CA LYS A 601 23.01 -6.36 5.13
C LYS A 601 21.60 -5.91 4.72
N LEU A 602 20.65 -5.85 5.64
CA LEU A 602 19.27 -5.44 5.37
C LEU A 602 19.17 -4.01 4.80
N VAL A 603 19.99 -3.08 5.30
CA VAL A 603 20.06 -1.71 4.76
C VAL A 603 20.80 -1.66 3.42
N GLU A 604 21.88 -2.44 3.25
CA GLU A 604 22.63 -2.53 1.99
C GLU A 604 21.74 -3.08 0.84
N VAL A 605 20.92 -4.11 1.10
CA VAL A 605 19.99 -4.69 0.10
C VAL A 605 18.64 -3.97 0.00
N LYS A 606 18.45 -2.85 0.72
CA LYS A 606 17.18 -2.09 0.81
C LYS A 606 15.97 -2.85 1.38
N PHE A 607 16.16 -3.98 2.07
CA PHE A 607 15.09 -4.66 2.82
C PHE A 607 14.59 -3.80 3.99
N SER A 608 15.44 -2.95 4.55
CA SER A 608 15.03 -1.96 5.55
C SER A 608 15.72 -0.61 5.33
N HIS A 609 15.05 0.46 5.76
CA HIS A 609 15.56 1.83 5.64
C HIS A 609 15.98 2.39 7.00
N LEU A 610 17.03 3.21 7.01
CA LEU A 610 17.41 3.98 8.19
C LEU A 610 16.40 5.13 8.38
N SER A 611 15.78 5.20 9.56
CA SER A 611 14.92 6.32 9.90
C SER A 611 15.73 7.62 10.07
N ARG A 612 15.09 8.78 9.87
CA ARG A 612 15.74 10.11 9.78
C ARG A 612 16.71 10.46 10.92
N ASN A 613 16.56 9.85 12.10
CA ASN A 613 17.35 10.11 13.31
C ASN A 613 18.29 8.93 13.71
N MET A 614 18.48 7.93 12.85
CA MET A 614 19.26 6.71 13.12
C MET A 614 20.44 6.56 12.17
N THR A 615 21.65 6.41 12.72
CA THR A 615 22.84 6.00 11.96
C THR A 615 22.97 4.48 11.94
N LEU A 616 23.65 3.91 10.94
CA LEU A 616 23.86 2.46 10.84
C LEU A 616 24.46 1.86 12.12
N GLN A 617 25.46 2.52 12.72
CA GLN A 617 26.06 2.10 14.00
C GLN A 617 25.04 2.09 15.16
N ARG A 618 24.15 3.08 15.21
CA ARG A 618 23.08 3.15 16.23
C ARG A 618 22.05 2.04 16.01
N THR A 619 21.71 1.73 14.77
CA THR A 619 20.82 0.61 14.40
C THR A 619 21.44 -0.75 14.75
N MET A 620 22.73 -0.95 14.48
CA MET A 620 23.46 -2.15 14.91
C MET A 620 23.50 -2.30 16.43
N LYS A 621 23.72 -1.20 17.17
CA LYS A 621 23.67 -1.21 18.64
C LYS A 621 22.26 -1.49 19.19
N LEU A 622 21.21 -0.92 18.56
CA LEU A 622 19.81 -1.13 18.95
C LEU A 622 19.40 -2.61 18.85
N TYR A 623 19.81 -3.27 17.76
CA TYR A 623 19.40 -4.64 17.44
C TYR A 623 20.37 -5.73 17.92
N ARG A 624 21.48 -5.36 18.57
CA ARG A 624 22.42 -6.31 19.18
C ARG A 624 21.70 -7.26 20.14
N LEU A 625 21.94 -8.56 19.94
CA LEU A 625 21.52 -9.66 20.81
C LEU A 625 22.75 -10.25 21.51
N SER A 626 22.51 -11.00 22.58
CA SER A 626 23.51 -11.84 23.26
C SER A 626 24.18 -12.84 22.32
N ASP A 627 25.24 -13.47 22.81
CA ASP A 627 26.02 -14.46 22.06
C ASP A 627 25.71 -15.91 22.49
N SER A 628 24.88 -16.11 23.53
CA SER A 628 24.29 -17.39 23.93
C SER A 628 22.83 -17.21 24.40
N PRO A 629 21.98 -18.25 24.28
CA PRO A 629 20.67 -18.31 24.95
C PRO A 629 20.80 -18.16 26.48
N LYS A 630 19.69 -17.87 27.15
CA LYS A 630 19.59 -17.68 28.61
C LYS A 630 18.76 -18.74 29.30
N THR A 631 17.75 -19.30 28.64
CA THR A 631 16.84 -20.28 29.23
C THR A 631 17.58 -21.57 29.56
N ALA A 632 17.57 -21.96 30.84
CA ALA A 632 18.19 -23.19 31.29
C ALA A 632 17.44 -24.40 30.74
N GLY A 633 18.15 -25.48 30.38
CA GLY A 633 17.53 -26.68 29.81
C GLY A 633 17.11 -26.56 28.34
N LEU A 634 17.33 -25.42 27.68
CA LEU A 634 17.06 -25.25 26.25
C LEU A 634 18.02 -26.12 25.41
N ARG A 635 17.46 -27.10 24.70
CA ARG A 635 18.20 -27.99 23.78
C ARG A 635 17.42 -28.24 22.49
N GLN A 636 18.09 -28.80 21.50
CA GLN A 636 17.45 -29.21 20.24
C GLN A 636 16.49 -30.38 20.49
N MET A 637 15.37 -30.41 19.75
CA MET A 637 14.37 -31.48 19.85
C MET A 637 14.91 -32.83 19.33
N GLU A 638 14.63 -33.90 20.06
CA GLU A 638 14.99 -35.28 19.75
C GLU A 638 13.74 -36.16 19.54
N ARG A 639 13.91 -37.35 18.94
CA ARG A 639 12.79 -38.29 18.72
C ARG A 639 12.12 -38.80 20.00
N LYS A 640 12.78 -38.73 21.16
CA LYS A 640 12.21 -39.10 22.46
C LYS A 640 11.16 -38.08 22.95
N ASP A 641 11.19 -36.86 22.41
CA ASP A 641 10.37 -35.74 22.87
C ASP A 641 8.98 -35.71 22.21
N LEU A 642 8.77 -36.48 21.13
CA LEU A 642 7.59 -36.42 20.25
C LEU A 642 6.26 -36.46 21.01
N SER A 643 6.08 -37.46 21.88
CA SER A 643 4.81 -37.67 22.59
C SER A 643 4.51 -36.55 23.60
N MET A 644 5.54 -35.94 24.21
CA MET A 644 5.41 -34.80 25.12
C MET A 644 5.14 -33.50 24.34
N VAL A 645 5.89 -33.24 23.26
CA VAL A 645 5.67 -32.07 22.39
C VAL A 645 4.28 -32.10 21.77
N LYS A 646 3.77 -33.28 21.38
CA LYS A 646 2.40 -33.47 20.90
C LYS A 646 1.34 -33.05 21.93
N GLN A 647 1.53 -33.37 23.21
CA GLN A 647 0.61 -32.96 24.27
C GLN A 647 0.67 -31.44 24.45
N LEU A 648 1.85 -30.89 24.71
CA LEU A 648 2.09 -29.45 24.87
C LEU A 648 1.52 -28.62 23.70
N LEU A 649 1.74 -29.05 22.45
CA LEU A 649 1.24 -28.37 21.26
C LEU A 649 -0.30 -28.41 21.18
N ASN A 650 -0.91 -29.58 21.31
CA ASN A 650 -2.36 -29.70 21.13
C ASN A 650 -3.14 -29.02 22.27
N ASP A 651 -2.60 -29.04 23.49
CA ASP A 651 -3.16 -28.34 24.65
C ASP A 651 -3.04 -26.82 24.48
N TYR A 652 -1.84 -26.32 24.11
CA TYR A 652 -1.64 -24.89 23.81
C TYR A 652 -2.51 -24.41 22.66
N LEU A 653 -2.63 -25.19 21.58
CA LEU A 653 -3.45 -24.85 20.43
C LEU A 653 -4.97 -24.95 20.68
N SER A 654 -5.41 -25.47 21.83
CA SER A 654 -6.83 -25.53 22.20
C SER A 654 -7.45 -24.16 22.49
N GLN A 655 -6.65 -23.14 22.82
CA GLN A 655 -7.12 -21.78 23.13
C GLN A 655 -7.46 -20.91 21.89
N PHE A 656 -7.13 -21.39 20.68
CA PHE A 656 -7.31 -20.68 19.42
C PHE A 656 -8.50 -21.21 18.63
N ASN A 657 -9.14 -20.33 17.85
CA ASN A 657 -10.35 -20.66 17.08
C ASN A 657 -10.04 -21.29 15.71
N LEU A 658 -8.83 -21.11 15.19
CA LEU A 658 -8.38 -21.75 13.94
C LEU A 658 -6.99 -22.35 14.17
N ALA A 659 -6.89 -23.65 14.38
CA ALA A 659 -5.62 -24.32 14.66
C ALA A 659 -5.60 -25.76 14.14
N PRO A 660 -4.43 -26.33 13.77
CA PRO A 660 -4.31 -27.74 13.46
C PRO A 660 -4.42 -28.60 14.74
N VAL A 661 -4.80 -29.87 14.56
CA VAL A 661 -4.79 -30.91 15.58
C VAL A 661 -3.86 -32.01 15.06
N MET A 662 -2.65 -32.08 15.60
CA MET A 662 -1.58 -32.91 15.02
C MET A 662 -1.44 -34.26 15.74
N ASP A 663 -1.29 -35.32 14.95
CA ASP A 663 -0.87 -36.65 15.43
C ASP A 663 0.66 -36.76 15.61
N GLU A 664 1.15 -37.93 16.00
CA GLU A 664 2.58 -38.10 16.31
C GLU A 664 3.49 -38.22 15.08
N GLU A 665 2.93 -38.67 13.94
CA GLU A 665 3.65 -38.68 12.66
C GLU A 665 3.73 -37.26 12.09
N GLU A 666 2.65 -36.48 12.21
CA GLU A 666 2.62 -35.06 11.84
C GLU A 666 3.62 -34.24 12.68
N ILE A 667 3.69 -34.48 14.00
CA ILE A 667 4.70 -33.85 14.86
C ILE A 667 6.13 -34.23 14.44
N LEU A 668 6.38 -35.50 14.14
CA LEU A 668 7.69 -35.97 13.66
C LEU A 668 8.08 -35.29 12.35
N HIS A 669 7.15 -35.17 11.40
CA HIS A 669 7.42 -34.55 10.11
C HIS A 669 7.62 -33.04 10.20
N TRP A 670 6.75 -32.33 10.91
CA TRP A 670 6.75 -30.87 10.98
C TRP A 670 7.77 -30.28 11.94
N PHE A 671 8.22 -31.00 12.96
CA PHE A 671 9.08 -30.44 14.02
C PHE A 671 10.42 -31.13 14.23
N LEU A 672 10.65 -32.36 13.76
CA LEU A 672 11.98 -32.97 13.89
C LEU A 672 13.01 -32.12 13.11
N PRO A 673 14.06 -31.58 13.75
CA PRO A 673 14.94 -30.60 13.10
C PRO A 673 15.63 -31.14 11.85
N GLN A 674 15.60 -30.35 10.78
CA GLN A 674 16.25 -30.63 9.50
C GLN A 674 17.06 -29.41 9.07
N GLU A 675 18.35 -29.62 8.79
CA GLU A 675 19.29 -28.53 8.55
C GLU A 675 18.86 -27.66 7.36
N ASN A 676 18.81 -26.34 7.58
CA ASN A 676 18.35 -25.35 6.60
C ASN A 676 16.88 -25.50 6.14
N ILE A 677 16.04 -26.25 6.87
CA ILE A 677 14.59 -26.36 6.63
C ILE A 677 13.81 -25.95 7.88
N ILE A 678 13.91 -26.72 8.97
CA ILE A 678 13.16 -26.50 10.21
C ILE A 678 14.08 -26.68 11.42
N ASP A 679 14.04 -25.70 12.32
CA ASP A 679 14.80 -25.68 13.56
C ASP A 679 13.82 -25.67 14.75
N SER A 680 13.90 -26.69 15.61
CA SER A 680 13.01 -26.86 16.77
C SER A 680 13.81 -27.16 18.04
N PHE A 681 13.42 -26.52 19.13
CA PHE A 681 14.06 -26.61 20.44
C PHE A 681 13.03 -26.82 21.54
N VAL A 682 13.42 -27.57 22.56
CA VAL A 682 12.62 -27.87 23.76
C VAL A 682 13.35 -27.34 24.99
N VAL A 683 12.59 -26.94 26.01
CA VAL A 683 13.09 -26.63 27.34
C VAL A 683 12.78 -27.81 28.25
N GLU A 684 13.83 -28.44 28.77
CA GLU A 684 13.73 -29.57 29.70
C GLU A 684 13.98 -29.07 31.13
N SER A 685 12.98 -29.24 32.00
CA SER A 685 13.09 -28.91 33.42
C SER A 685 13.98 -29.91 34.16
N SER A 686 14.41 -29.57 35.39
CA SER A 686 15.29 -30.41 36.21
C SER A 686 14.71 -31.79 36.57
N SER A 687 13.40 -31.95 36.43
CA SER A 687 12.64 -33.21 36.54
C SER A 687 12.68 -34.10 35.29
N GLY A 688 13.26 -33.65 34.17
CA GLY A 688 13.22 -34.36 32.88
C GLY A 688 11.88 -34.20 32.12
N THR A 689 10.99 -33.32 32.58
CA THR A 689 9.74 -32.98 31.89
C THR A 689 9.94 -31.77 30.99
N LEU A 690 9.35 -31.81 29.78
CA LEU A 690 9.37 -30.67 28.87
C LEU A 690 8.32 -29.64 29.28
N THR A 691 8.72 -28.36 29.30
CA THR A 691 7.86 -27.24 29.71
C THR A 691 7.50 -26.37 28.51
N ASP A 692 8.49 -26.01 27.71
CA ASP A 692 8.37 -25.03 26.63
C ASP A 692 8.96 -25.57 25.32
N PHE A 693 8.46 -25.07 24.20
CA PHE A 693 8.88 -25.45 22.85
C PHE A 693 8.95 -24.22 21.95
N LEU A 694 9.96 -24.13 21.09
CA LEU A 694 10.05 -23.09 20.06
C LEU A 694 10.48 -23.69 18.73
N SER A 695 9.97 -23.14 17.63
CA SER A 695 10.34 -23.58 16.29
C SER A 695 10.28 -22.46 15.26
N PHE A 696 11.19 -22.52 14.29
CA PHE A 696 11.22 -21.61 13.15
C PHE A 696 11.76 -22.31 11.90
N TYR A 697 11.16 -22.01 10.74
CA TYR A 697 11.60 -22.55 9.46
C TYR A 697 12.50 -21.57 8.69
N THR A 698 13.30 -22.12 7.78
CA THR A 698 14.22 -21.40 6.92
C THR A 698 13.56 -21.16 5.57
N LEU A 699 13.40 -19.90 5.18
CA LEU A 699 12.98 -19.55 3.82
C LEU A 699 13.84 -18.37 3.33
N PRO A 700 14.86 -18.63 2.49
CA PRO A 700 15.65 -17.55 1.94
C PRO A 700 14.88 -16.83 0.81
N SER A 701 15.31 -15.60 0.53
CA SER A 701 14.87 -14.84 -0.64
C SER A 701 16.05 -14.52 -1.54
N THR A 702 15.88 -14.66 -2.85
CA THR A 702 16.81 -14.14 -3.85
C THR A 702 16.73 -12.62 -3.86
N VAL A 703 17.88 -11.94 -3.78
CA VAL A 703 18.02 -10.48 -3.87
C VAL A 703 18.30 -10.14 -5.34
N MET A 704 17.37 -9.42 -5.97
CA MET A 704 17.48 -9.10 -7.40
C MET A 704 18.33 -7.85 -7.63
N HIS A 705 19.07 -7.82 -8.73
CA HIS A 705 19.84 -6.67 -9.23
C HIS A 705 20.91 -6.08 -8.29
N HIS A 706 21.28 -6.77 -7.21
CA HIS A 706 22.30 -6.31 -6.26
C HIS A 706 23.69 -6.94 -6.54
N PRO A 707 24.80 -6.17 -6.55
CA PRO A 707 26.10 -6.64 -7.05
C PRO A 707 26.88 -7.56 -6.08
N VAL A 708 26.60 -7.52 -4.78
CA VAL A 708 27.35 -8.28 -3.75
C VAL A 708 26.49 -9.37 -3.13
N HIS A 709 25.46 -8.99 -2.36
CA HIS A 709 24.50 -9.92 -1.76
C HIS A 709 23.56 -10.49 -2.83
N LYS A 710 23.52 -11.82 -2.96
CA LYS A 710 22.61 -12.55 -3.87
C LYS A 710 21.40 -13.16 -3.17
N THR A 711 21.53 -13.50 -1.89
CA THR A 711 20.50 -14.15 -1.08
C THR A 711 20.35 -13.45 0.27
N LEU A 712 19.13 -13.45 0.78
CA LEU A 712 18.74 -12.96 2.10
C LEU A 712 18.24 -14.17 2.90
N LYS A 713 18.92 -14.54 3.99
CA LYS A 713 18.54 -15.73 4.79
C LYS A 713 17.53 -15.30 5.86
N ALA A 714 16.25 -15.62 5.67
CA ALA A 714 15.19 -15.30 6.63
C ALA A 714 14.73 -16.54 7.41
N ALA A 715 14.54 -16.37 8.71
CA ALA A 715 13.87 -17.33 9.58
C ALA A 715 12.41 -16.90 9.74
N TYR A 716 11.48 -17.84 9.81
CA TYR A 716 10.07 -17.59 10.02
C TYR A 716 9.60 -18.33 11.27
N SER A 717 9.05 -17.59 12.24
CA SER A 717 8.42 -18.14 13.44
C SER A 717 7.34 -19.15 13.05
N PHE A 718 7.43 -20.37 13.57
CA PHE A 718 6.47 -21.44 13.31
C PHE A 718 5.57 -21.60 14.55
N TYR A 719 5.77 -22.65 15.36
CA TYR A 719 5.02 -22.86 16.60
C TYR A 719 5.90 -22.65 17.83
N ASN A 720 5.41 -21.84 18.79
CA ASN A 720 6.09 -21.59 20.05
C ASN A 720 5.06 -21.75 21.19
N ILE A 721 5.42 -22.54 22.19
CA ILE A 721 4.58 -22.95 23.31
C ILE A 721 5.33 -22.63 24.59
N HIS A 722 4.64 -21.99 25.53
CA HIS A 722 5.18 -21.56 26.80
C HIS A 722 4.27 -22.04 27.94
N THR A 723 4.86 -22.52 29.03
CA THR A 723 4.15 -22.92 30.25
C THR A 723 4.86 -22.41 31.51
N GLU A 724 6.19 -22.55 31.59
CA GLU A 724 7.02 -22.04 32.69
C GLU A 724 7.85 -20.83 32.25
N THR A 725 8.47 -20.89 31.06
CA THR A 725 9.33 -19.81 30.55
C THR A 725 8.48 -18.70 29.94
N PRO A 726 8.61 -17.42 30.33
CA PRO A 726 7.87 -16.34 29.68
C PRO A 726 8.15 -16.30 28.17
N LEU A 727 7.08 -16.25 27.35
CA LEU A 727 7.20 -16.22 25.88
C LEU A 727 8.17 -15.14 25.35
N LEU A 728 8.31 -14.02 26.07
CA LEU A 728 9.28 -12.96 25.76
C LEU A 728 10.74 -13.45 25.79
N ASP A 729 11.11 -14.25 26.79
CA ASP A 729 12.46 -14.77 26.97
C ASP A 729 12.72 -15.95 26.02
N LEU A 730 11.73 -16.83 25.86
CA LEU A 730 11.76 -17.94 24.89
C LEU A 730 11.99 -17.42 23.45
N MET A 731 11.25 -16.39 23.03
CA MET A 731 11.42 -15.78 21.72
C MET A 731 12.70 -14.95 21.60
N ASN A 732 13.19 -14.34 22.69
CA ASN A 732 14.51 -13.70 22.68
C ASN A 732 15.62 -14.73 22.40
N ASP A 733 15.51 -15.93 22.95
CA ASP A 733 16.48 -17.00 22.72
C ASP A 733 16.36 -17.59 21.30
N ALA A 734 15.14 -17.70 20.74
CA ALA A 734 14.93 -18.02 19.32
C ALA A 734 15.67 -17.02 18.40
N LEU A 735 15.61 -15.72 18.70
CA LEU A 735 16.34 -14.69 17.95
C LEU A 735 17.87 -14.83 18.07
N ILE A 736 18.37 -15.24 19.24
CA ILE A 736 19.80 -15.50 19.46
C ILE A 736 20.25 -16.71 18.65
N ILE A 737 19.50 -17.82 18.68
CA ILE A 737 19.79 -19.03 17.90
C ILE A 737 19.79 -18.73 16.40
N ALA A 738 18.79 -18.00 15.91
CA ALA A 738 18.74 -17.59 14.51
C ALA A 738 19.95 -16.69 14.12
N LYS A 739 20.34 -15.74 14.98
CA LYS A 739 21.57 -14.95 14.76
C LYS A 739 22.82 -15.84 14.70
N LEU A 740 22.95 -16.83 15.58
CA LEU A 740 24.07 -17.79 15.60
C LEU A 740 24.12 -18.67 14.34
N LYS A 741 22.95 -19.08 13.81
CA LYS A 741 22.80 -19.83 12.55
C LYS A 741 22.91 -18.96 11.28
N GLY A 742 23.34 -17.71 11.43
CA GLY A 742 23.64 -16.80 10.31
C GLY A 742 22.42 -16.26 9.56
N PHE A 743 21.25 -16.20 10.21
CA PHE A 743 20.07 -15.56 9.63
C PHE A 743 20.19 -14.03 9.66
N ASP A 744 19.68 -13.37 8.62
CA ASP A 744 19.74 -11.92 8.44
C ASP A 744 18.52 -11.20 9.05
N VAL A 745 17.36 -11.85 9.02
CA VAL A 745 16.08 -11.36 9.55
C VAL A 745 15.27 -12.53 10.12
N PHE A 746 14.51 -12.25 11.18
CA PHE A 746 13.53 -13.17 11.74
C PHE A 746 12.13 -12.58 11.56
N ASN A 747 11.25 -13.34 10.91
CA ASN A 747 9.91 -12.93 10.53
C ASN A 747 8.88 -13.60 11.46
N ALA A 748 7.84 -12.87 11.82
CA ALA A 748 6.71 -13.41 12.58
C ALA A 748 5.41 -12.76 12.09
N LEU A 749 4.30 -13.46 12.25
CA LEU A 749 2.95 -12.91 12.07
C LEU A 749 2.41 -12.45 13.43
N ASP A 750 1.45 -11.52 13.45
CA ASP A 750 0.78 -11.05 14.68
C ASP A 750 -0.30 -12.00 15.24
N LEU A 751 -0.30 -13.25 14.78
CA LEU A 751 -1.19 -14.33 15.22
C LEU A 751 -0.75 -14.96 16.57
N MET A 752 -1.59 -15.85 17.10
CA MET A 752 -1.43 -16.43 18.45
C MET A 752 -1.17 -15.33 19.49
N GLU A 753 -0.25 -15.55 20.43
CA GLU A 753 0.13 -14.56 21.44
C GLU A 753 1.28 -13.63 20.99
N ASN A 754 1.65 -13.62 19.69
CA ASN A 754 2.89 -12.99 19.24
C ASN A 754 2.98 -11.49 19.56
N LYS A 755 1.85 -10.77 19.50
CA LYS A 755 1.75 -9.34 19.87
C LYS A 755 2.33 -9.03 21.26
N SER A 756 2.32 -10.00 22.19
CA SER A 756 2.88 -9.84 23.54
C SER A 756 4.39 -9.55 23.56
N PHE A 757 5.14 -9.99 22.53
CA PHE A 757 6.59 -9.84 22.43
C PHE A 757 7.07 -8.96 21.26
N LEU A 758 6.29 -8.82 20.19
CA LEU A 758 6.75 -8.17 18.93
C LEU A 758 7.41 -6.80 19.17
N GLU A 759 6.71 -5.86 19.80
CA GLU A 759 7.25 -4.53 20.08
C GLU A 759 8.43 -4.57 21.07
N LYS A 760 8.30 -5.36 22.16
CA LYS A 760 9.31 -5.48 23.23
C LYS A 760 10.64 -6.03 22.70
N LEU A 761 10.59 -7.02 21.81
CA LEU A 761 11.75 -7.59 21.15
C LEU A 761 12.23 -6.76 19.96
N LYS A 762 11.58 -5.63 19.63
CA LYS A 762 11.95 -4.68 18.56
C LYS A 762 11.71 -5.21 17.14
N PHE A 763 10.65 -5.99 16.93
CA PHE A 763 10.14 -6.25 15.58
C PHE A 763 9.58 -4.94 14.99
N GLY A 764 9.80 -4.72 13.70
CA GLY A 764 9.14 -3.65 12.93
C GLY A 764 7.94 -4.21 12.17
N ILE A 765 6.90 -3.39 12.01
CA ILE A 765 5.73 -3.71 11.18
C ILE A 765 6.17 -3.82 9.71
N GLY A 766 5.82 -4.91 9.04
CA GLY A 766 5.95 -5.08 7.60
C GLY A 766 4.77 -4.47 6.84
N ASP A 767 4.93 -4.29 5.54
CA ASP A 767 3.87 -3.88 4.61
C ASP A 767 2.88 -5.02 4.33
N GLY A 768 3.39 -6.25 4.17
CA GLY A 768 2.61 -7.45 3.84
C GLY A 768 1.55 -7.84 4.88
N ASN A 769 0.31 -7.98 4.41
CA ASN A 769 -0.76 -8.71 5.10
C ASN A 769 -0.74 -10.19 4.67
N LEU A 770 -1.18 -11.09 5.56
CA LEU A 770 -1.53 -12.47 5.22
C LEU A 770 -2.99 -12.73 5.61
N GLN A 771 -3.82 -12.99 4.60
CA GLN A 771 -5.25 -13.23 4.76
C GLN A 771 -5.50 -14.73 4.88
N TYR A 772 -6.34 -15.16 5.84
CA TYR A 772 -6.72 -16.55 6.04
C TYR A 772 -8.11 -16.84 5.49
N TYR A 773 -8.26 -17.95 4.78
CA TYR A 773 -9.49 -18.34 4.09
C TYR A 773 -9.87 -19.80 4.36
N LEU A 774 -11.17 -20.06 4.36
CA LEU A 774 -11.73 -21.41 4.34
C LEU A 774 -12.61 -21.58 3.10
N PHE A 775 -12.41 -22.68 2.38
CA PHE A 775 -13.21 -23.09 1.24
C PHE A 775 -14.35 -24.00 1.71
N ASN A 776 -15.56 -23.75 1.19
CA ASN A 776 -16.79 -24.46 1.56
C ASN A 776 -17.08 -24.49 3.08
N TRP A 777 -16.78 -23.40 3.78
CA TRP A 777 -17.09 -23.26 5.20
C TRP A 777 -17.53 -21.83 5.54
N ARG A 778 -18.58 -21.74 6.35
CA ARG A 778 -19.06 -20.52 7.01
C ARG A 778 -18.67 -20.58 8.49
N CYS A 779 -18.05 -19.50 8.94
CA CYS A 779 -17.86 -19.15 10.34
C CYS A 779 -17.79 -17.63 10.47
N PRO A 780 -17.98 -17.07 11.68
CA PRO A 780 -17.67 -15.67 11.95
C PRO A 780 -16.18 -15.35 11.65
N ALA A 781 -15.90 -14.06 11.46
CA ALA A 781 -14.51 -13.59 11.41
C ALA A 781 -13.87 -13.63 12.81
N MET A 782 -12.54 -13.74 12.86
CA MET A 782 -11.77 -13.78 14.11
C MET A 782 -10.55 -12.87 14.05
N GLU A 783 -10.20 -12.28 15.20
CA GLU A 783 -8.98 -11.51 15.38
C GLU A 783 -7.72 -12.36 15.13
N SER A 784 -6.61 -11.74 14.73
CA SER A 784 -5.34 -12.45 14.46
C SER A 784 -4.87 -13.29 15.65
N GLU A 785 -5.08 -12.81 16.87
CA GLU A 785 -4.78 -13.50 18.15
C GLU A 785 -5.54 -14.82 18.34
N LYS A 786 -6.61 -15.08 17.57
CA LYS A 786 -7.39 -16.32 17.59
C LYS A 786 -7.04 -17.29 16.47
N VAL A 787 -6.05 -16.95 15.63
CA VAL A 787 -5.44 -17.84 14.64
C VAL A 787 -4.22 -18.53 15.27
N GLY A 788 -4.24 -19.86 15.30
CA GLY A 788 -3.16 -20.76 15.70
C GLY A 788 -2.71 -21.68 14.57
N LEU A 789 -2.87 -21.26 13.31
CA LEU A 789 -2.44 -21.98 12.11
C LEU A 789 -1.34 -21.20 11.40
N VAL A 790 -0.19 -21.83 11.14
CA VAL A 790 0.93 -21.23 10.40
C VAL A 790 1.22 -22.10 9.18
N LEU A 791 1.14 -21.49 7.99
CA LEU A 791 1.49 -22.14 6.71
C LEU A 791 2.90 -21.72 6.26
N GLN A 792 3.48 -22.54 5.37
CA GLN A 792 4.87 -22.45 4.86
C GLN A 792 5.01 -21.51 3.65
#